data_AF-A0A177FME7-F1
#
_entry.id   AF-A0A177FME7-F1
#
_cell.length_a   1.000
_cell.length_b   1.000
_cell.length_c   1.000
_cell.angle_alpha   90.00
_cell.angle_beta   90.00
_cell.angle_gamma   90.00
#
_symmetry.space_group_name_H-M   'P 1'
#
loop_
_entity.id
_entity.type
_entity.pdbx_description
1 polymer ?
#
loop_
_entity_poly.entity_id
_entity_poly.type
_entity_poly.pdbx_seq_one_letter_code
_entity_poly.pdbx_strand_id
1 'polypeptide(L)'
;MQNGTHKEQIVQVSLVPTGQLFLPDKWILAGADLATKTLYPDYSFYIHHQASGRSLMFDLGIRKDLEAYPRCIREEFVLTEPRVPKSAAELLEEAGIPATSINYVVYSHLHFDHVGNPGEFPLSQVVVGPGSKAASYPGYPTNPDSPFLGSILEHPSVRELSYEEDQWIPFGPFPKAFDFFGDGSFLLLDAPGHMPGHLMGLARTGLDEYVVMGGDCCHHRKIFTGEGMLGEGHGPNGAYSMHKDLETAKATIGKLHEISQREDVLVCLAHDGYLEPALKVLPATLNGWRKAGVKANITKNVPQVAVEVKAFVTALAHRTEAELIWTPVLLGAIYRETAAPQGAGGSASDVFNPTKKRLLSRAMQRSLRRNHVELNWPSAHPQTPVLALRLLYHVPVEERPALTHALFRAYWVEDLNITDKSVLLDIAKRSGIRSASSLTEAAFDDKNAQEALRASTAEVIARGTCGVPAFWVDGERWVDDQGKAHQGRLYWGQDRMHFVEASLIAVKRGCDYAQVPNLASLQLRCAPGFPVGQKRVEFWHDFSSPWAFLGWTQLDRLKRQFGPDVEIVMKPILVGALFREVGAPNLPMAAMSQAKRDIMHKDMGDWIRHWNSINQQRGSHDKPVEMHWPTQFPIRTPTALRCAIVDPNLTPLLFRACWERNVNVSDDKALAEYLATAGCNTDTLFKKASTPQVKEQLRTNTQDAIDAGICGVPSYRVFDKTDQGWVNCAPESGVIWGQDELVVVEDLVAGWKERESSVGGYDRPASRL
;
A
#
# COMPACT_ATOMS: atom_id res chain seq x y z
N MET A 1 22.62 68.85 13.06
CA MET A 1 23.24 67.68 12.42
C MET A 1 22.60 66.46 13.07
N GLN A 2 21.64 65.82 12.39
CA GLN A 2 20.75 64.82 12.99
C GLN A 2 21.28 63.40 12.76
N ASN A 3 21.47 62.67 13.86
CA ASN A 3 21.53 61.21 13.93
C ASN A 3 20.28 60.61 13.26
N GLY A 4 20.46 59.91 12.15
CA GLY A 4 19.46 59.01 11.57
C GLY A 4 19.98 57.58 11.69
N THR A 5 19.48 56.86 12.68
CA THR A 5 19.71 55.41 12.89
C THR A 5 19.37 54.62 11.62
N HIS A 6 20.33 53.90 11.05
CA HIS A 6 20.04 52.79 10.15
C HIS A 6 19.17 51.80 10.94
N LYS A 7 17.86 51.76 10.69
CA LYS A 7 17.02 50.67 11.21
C LYS A 7 17.58 49.37 10.64
N GLU A 8 17.86 48.41 11.50
CA GLU A 8 18.38 47.10 11.11
C GLU A 8 17.40 46.45 10.10
N GLN A 9 17.91 46.13 8.90
CA GLN A 9 17.16 45.48 7.81
C GLN A 9 16.97 43.99 8.14
N ILE A 10 16.12 43.69 9.12
CA ILE A 10 15.87 42.34 9.64
C ILE A 10 14.38 42.04 9.74
N VAL A 11 14.03 40.75 9.74
CA VAL A 11 12.68 40.25 10.02
C VAL A 11 12.66 39.42 11.31
N GLN A 12 11.50 39.37 11.96
CA GLN A 12 11.24 38.38 13.00
C GLN A 12 10.68 37.11 12.38
N VAL A 13 11.21 35.96 12.78
CA VAL A 13 10.79 34.64 12.27
C VAL A 13 10.34 33.78 13.44
N SER A 14 9.21 33.11 13.31
CA SER A 14 8.70 32.14 14.30
C SER A 14 8.36 30.82 13.61
N LEU A 15 8.69 29.70 14.26
CA LEU A 15 8.35 28.36 13.78
C LEU A 15 6.91 28.01 14.17
N VAL A 16 6.11 27.53 13.22
CA VAL A 16 4.70 27.17 13.41
C VAL A 16 4.52 25.67 13.13
N PRO A 17 4.25 24.83 14.14
CA PRO A 17 4.14 23.37 13.98
C PRO A 17 2.73 23.01 13.47
N THR A 18 2.59 23.00 12.14
CA THR A 18 1.29 22.86 11.45
C THR A 18 0.82 21.41 11.32
N GLY A 19 1.61 20.43 11.75
CA GLY A 19 1.17 19.05 11.85
C GLY A 19 2.30 18.07 12.08
N GLN A 20 1.96 16.79 11.97
CA GLN A 20 2.92 15.69 11.89
C GLN A 20 2.39 14.63 10.92
N LEU A 21 3.26 13.90 10.25
CA LEU A 21 2.90 12.79 9.38
C LEU A 21 4.03 11.75 9.35
N PHE A 22 3.68 10.50 9.16
CA PHE A 22 4.65 9.46 8.87
C PHE A 22 5.12 9.57 7.42
N LEU A 23 6.41 9.43 7.20
CA LEU A 23 6.98 9.22 5.86
C LEU A 23 7.69 7.87 5.85
N PRO A 24 7.42 6.99 4.88
CA PRO A 24 8.21 5.78 4.67
C PRO A 24 9.69 6.12 4.53
N ASP A 25 10.55 5.49 5.33
CA ASP A 25 11.95 5.89 5.40
C ASP A 25 12.67 5.69 4.05
N LYS A 26 12.22 4.69 3.28
CA LYS A 26 12.73 4.43 1.93
C LYS A 26 12.43 5.56 0.93
N TRP A 27 11.35 6.30 1.10
CA TRP A 27 11.06 7.46 0.25
C TRP A 27 12.10 8.57 0.46
N ILE A 28 12.72 8.62 1.64
CA ILE A 28 13.55 9.73 2.09
C ILE A 28 15.05 9.40 1.99
N LEU A 29 15.48 8.25 2.51
CA LEU A 29 16.89 7.88 2.66
C LEU A 29 17.26 6.65 1.83
N ALA A 30 18.37 6.74 1.09
CA ALA A 30 18.96 5.58 0.45
C ALA A 30 19.40 4.55 1.50
N GLY A 31 19.18 3.27 1.20
CA GLY A 31 19.51 2.17 2.11
C GLY A 31 18.57 2.00 3.31
N ALA A 32 17.56 2.86 3.49
CA ALA A 32 16.52 2.64 4.50
C ALA A 32 15.66 1.41 4.16
N ASP A 33 15.02 0.85 5.19
CA ASP A 33 14.14 -0.30 5.08
C ASP A 33 12.79 0.12 4.47
N LEU A 34 12.21 -0.76 3.63
CA LEU A 34 10.88 -0.59 3.07
C LEU A 34 9.79 -0.81 4.11
N ALA A 35 10.11 -1.54 5.18
CA ALA A 35 9.21 -1.84 6.28
C ALA A 35 9.32 -0.83 7.43
N THR A 36 9.94 0.33 7.26
CA THR A 36 9.99 1.36 8.32
C THR A 36 9.43 2.69 7.84
N LYS A 37 8.78 3.38 8.77
CA LYS A 37 8.34 4.76 8.58
C LYS A 37 8.62 5.57 9.83
N THR A 38 8.96 6.83 9.63
CA THR A 38 9.30 7.75 10.72
C THR A 38 8.27 8.86 10.78
N LEU A 39 7.84 9.22 11.99
CA LEU A 39 6.98 10.38 12.20
C LEU A 39 7.80 11.65 12.08
N TYR A 40 7.48 12.49 11.11
CA TYR A 40 8.08 13.79 10.91
C TYR A 40 7.13 14.91 11.31
N PRO A 41 7.65 16.03 11.83
CA PRO A 41 6.87 17.26 11.93
C PRO A 41 6.55 17.81 10.53
N ASP A 42 5.57 18.69 10.48
CA ASP A 42 5.32 19.60 9.38
C ASP A 42 5.40 21.03 9.93
N TYR A 43 6.35 21.82 9.40
CA TYR A 43 6.64 23.16 9.85
C TYR A 43 6.35 24.21 8.78
N SER A 44 5.56 25.19 9.21
CA SER A 44 5.41 26.48 8.53
C SER A 44 6.12 27.59 9.32
N PHE A 45 6.22 28.79 8.75
CA PHE A 45 6.90 29.91 9.41
C PHE A 45 6.08 31.19 9.34
N TYR A 46 6.00 31.89 10.47
CA TYR A 46 5.47 33.24 10.55
C TYR A 46 6.61 34.24 10.49
N ILE A 47 6.55 35.19 9.55
CA ILE A 47 7.55 36.24 9.36
C ILE A 47 6.88 37.61 9.58
N HIS A 48 7.46 38.43 10.46
CA HIS A 48 7.04 39.81 10.67
C HIS A 48 8.14 40.79 10.28
N HIS A 49 7.84 41.65 9.32
CA HIS A 49 8.73 42.69 8.83
C HIS A 49 8.47 44.00 9.57
N GLN A 50 9.28 44.24 10.61
CA GLN A 50 9.08 45.35 11.54
C GLN A 50 9.12 46.73 10.86
N ALA A 51 9.93 46.89 9.81
CA ALA A 51 10.09 48.18 9.15
C ALA A 51 8.82 48.64 8.43
N SER A 52 8.07 47.73 7.80
CA SER A 52 6.79 48.04 7.14
C SER A 52 5.56 47.67 7.97
N GLY A 53 5.72 46.92 9.07
CA GLY A 53 4.63 46.38 9.87
C GLY A 53 3.85 45.25 9.18
N ARG A 54 4.34 44.75 8.03
CA ARG A 54 3.68 43.67 7.28
C ARG A 54 4.11 42.30 7.80
N SER A 55 3.23 41.32 7.69
CA SER A 55 3.50 39.93 8.05
C SER A 55 3.17 38.97 6.93
N LEU A 56 3.87 37.83 6.89
CA LEU A 56 3.60 36.75 5.97
C LEU A 56 3.69 35.39 6.65
N MET A 57 2.95 34.43 6.10
CA MET A 57 3.17 33.01 6.33
C MET A 57 4.00 32.43 5.19
N PHE A 58 5.03 31.66 5.52
CA PHE A 58 5.76 30.81 4.59
C PHE A 58 5.30 29.36 4.81
N ASP A 59 4.54 28.85 3.85
CA ASP A 59 3.67 27.68 3.94
C ASP A 59 2.55 27.80 4.99
N LEU A 60 1.53 26.96 4.85
CA LEU A 60 0.40 26.82 5.79
C LEU A 60 0.27 25.41 6.36
N GLY A 61 1.13 24.49 5.94
CA GLY A 61 1.17 23.11 6.40
C GLY A 61 0.04 22.23 5.88
N ILE A 62 -0.26 21.17 6.62
CA ILE A 62 -1.37 20.26 6.33
C ILE A 62 -2.72 20.88 6.76
N ARG A 63 -3.76 20.70 5.94
CA ARG A 63 -5.14 21.05 6.27
C ARG A 63 -5.65 20.24 7.46
N LYS A 64 -6.43 20.88 8.32
CA LYS A 64 -7.14 20.21 9.42
C LYS A 64 -8.33 19.38 8.92
N ASP A 65 -9.04 19.85 7.90
CA ASP A 65 -10.15 19.17 7.23
C ASP A 65 -9.62 18.20 6.16
N LEU A 66 -9.03 17.09 6.60
CA LEU A 66 -8.37 16.09 5.75
C LEU A 66 -9.27 15.52 4.63
N GLU A 67 -10.58 15.55 4.81
CA GLU A 67 -11.59 15.14 3.83
C GLU A 67 -11.66 16.05 2.59
N ALA A 68 -11.17 17.29 2.68
CA ALA A 68 -11.18 18.26 1.60
C ALA A 68 -10.12 17.99 0.51
N TYR A 69 -9.17 17.11 0.79
CA TYR A 69 -8.14 16.72 -0.19
C TYR A 69 -8.68 15.83 -1.32
N PRO A 70 -8.07 15.90 -2.53
CA PRO A 70 -8.40 15.01 -3.63
C PRO A 70 -8.21 13.54 -3.24
N ARG A 71 -8.91 12.65 -3.95
CA ARG A 71 -8.92 11.20 -3.66
C ARG A 71 -7.50 10.62 -3.64
N CYS A 72 -6.66 10.98 -4.62
CA CYS A 72 -5.29 10.47 -4.73
C CYS A 72 -4.41 10.79 -3.51
N ILE A 73 -4.58 11.97 -2.90
CA ILE A 73 -3.88 12.33 -1.65
C ILE A 73 -4.46 11.56 -0.46
N ARG A 74 -5.80 11.45 -0.36
CA ARG A 74 -6.44 10.73 0.74
C ARG A 74 -6.12 9.23 0.76
N GLU A 75 -5.81 8.64 -0.39
CA GLU A 75 -5.35 7.25 -0.49
C GLU A 75 -3.97 7.04 0.15
N GLU A 76 -3.11 8.07 0.19
CA GLU A 76 -1.80 8.00 0.84
C GLU A 76 -1.87 8.09 2.37
N PHE A 77 -2.96 8.60 2.93
CA PHE A 77 -3.12 8.76 4.39
C PHE A 77 -3.09 7.44 5.16
N VAL A 78 -3.29 6.30 4.49
CA VAL A 78 -3.07 4.98 5.07
C VAL A 78 -1.59 4.76 5.45
N LEU A 79 -0.67 5.31 4.65
CA LEU A 79 0.76 5.26 4.90
C LEU A 79 1.21 6.43 5.77
N THR A 80 0.78 7.65 5.42
CA THR A 80 1.29 8.88 6.04
C THR A 80 0.60 9.27 7.33
N GLU A 81 -0.61 8.78 7.61
CA GLU A 81 -1.38 9.03 8.85
C GLU A 81 -1.23 10.47 9.40
N PRO A 82 -1.60 11.52 8.63
CA PRO A 82 -1.39 12.90 9.04
C PRO A 82 -2.15 13.23 10.33
N ARG A 83 -1.52 14.02 11.19
CA ARG A 83 -2.01 14.46 12.50
C ARG A 83 -1.98 15.97 12.56
N VAL A 84 -3.15 16.59 12.50
CA VAL A 84 -3.31 18.05 12.46
C VAL A 84 -4.27 18.48 13.57
N PRO A 85 -3.78 18.69 14.80
CA PRO A 85 -4.63 19.11 15.89
C PRO A 85 -5.19 20.53 15.68
N LYS A 86 -4.42 21.42 15.03
CA LYS A 86 -4.76 22.82 14.79
C LYS A 86 -4.29 23.27 13.40
N SER A 87 -5.06 24.15 12.75
CA SER A 87 -4.63 24.81 11.52
C SER A 87 -3.60 25.91 11.82
N ALA A 88 -2.88 26.38 10.78
CA ALA A 88 -1.98 27.52 10.91
C ALA A 88 -2.67 28.78 11.45
N ALA A 89 -3.92 29.02 11.05
CA ALA A 89 -4.71 30.14 11.53
C ALA A 89 -5.04 30.01 13.03
N GLU A 90 -5.47 28.83 13.49
CA GLU A 90 -5.73 28.58 14.91
C GLU A 90 -4.46 28.78 15.77
N LEU A 91 -3.30 28.33 15.28
CA LEU A 91 -2.01 28.51 15.97
C LEU A 91 -1.60 29.99 16.08
N LEU A 92 -1.85 30.79 15.05
CA LEU A 92 -1.61 32.23 15.07
C LEU A 92 -2.53 32.95 16.05
N GLU A 93 -3.83 32.64 16.02
CA GLU A 93 -4.83 33.25 16.91
C GLU A 93 -4.51 32.97 18.38
N GLU A 94 -4.07 31.74 18.71
CA GLU A 94 -3.61 31.39 20.07
C GLU A 94 -2.37 32.16 20.51
N ALA A 95 -1.51 32.53 19.57
CA ALA A 95 -0.37 33.40 19.82
C ALA A 95 -0.75 34.89 19.85
N GLY A 96 -2.03 35.24 19.70
CA GLY A 96 -2.53 36.60 19.68
C GLY A 96 -2.30 37.33 18.35
N ILE A 97 -2.10 36.60 17.26
CA ILE A 97 -1.90 37.14 15.90
C ILE A 97 -3.14 36.80 15.07
N PRO A 98 -4.00 37.79 14.76
CA PRO A 98 -5.18 37.53 13.97
C PRO A 98 -4.82 37.03 12.57
N ALA A 99 -5.45 35.97 12.07
CA ALA A 99 -5.19 35.46 10.72
C ALA A 99 -5.49 36.51 9.62
N THR A 100 -6.44 37.41 9.90
CA THR A 100 -6.77 38.56 9.04
C THR A 100 -5.68 39.63 8.99
N SER A 101 -4.71 39.60 9.91
CA SER A 101 -3.55 40.52 9.92
C SER A 101 -2.43 40.08 8.98
N ILE A 102 -2.47 38.84 8.48
CA ILE A 102 -1.47 38.31 7.55
C ILE A 102 -1.65 38.97 6.19
N ASN A 103 -0.57 39.54 5.65
CA ASN A 103 -0.61 40.26 4.37
C ASN A 103 -0.27 39.35 3.19
N TYR A 104 0.57 38.33 3.41
CA TYR A 104 1.01 37.43 2.37
C TYR A 104 1.03 35.98 2.84
N VAL A 105 0.68 35.07 1.93
CA VAL A 105 0.98 33.64 2.06
C VAL A 105 1.93 33.29 0.92
N VAL A 106 3.16 32.93 1.26
CA VAL A 106 4.17 32.48 0.31
C VAL A 106 4.25 30.97 0.41
N TYR A 107 3.99 30.26 -0.68
CA TYR A 107 4.16 28.81 -0.71
C TYR A 107 5.56 28.46 -1.22
N SER A 108 6.26 27.59 -0.49
CA SER A 108 7.47 26.93 -0.97
C SER A 108 7.14 26.14 -2.23
N HIS A 109 6.03 25.39 -2.22
CA HIS A 109 5.46 24.71 -3.37
C HIS A 109 4.03 24.23 -3.03
N LEU A 110 3.40 23.47 -3.93
CA LEU A 110 1.95 23.21 -3.88
C LEU A 110 1.55 21.79 -3.47
N HIS A 111 2.43 21.01 -2.83
CA HIS A 111 2.02 19.72 -2.25
C HIS A 111 1.07 19.91 -1.06
N PHE A 112 0.31 18.85 -0.76
CA PHE A 112 -0.84 18.88 0.12
C PHE A 112 -0.49 19.35 1.54
N ASP A 113 0.69 18.98 2.01
CA ASP A 113 1.26 19.26 3.32
C ASP A 113 1.90 20.65 3.45
N HIS A 114 1.83 21.49 2.41
CA HIS A 114 2.33 22.87 2.46
C HIS A 114 1.22 23.92 2.30
N VAL A 115 0.09 23.54 1.70
CA VAL A 115 -0.90 24.50 1.20
C VAL A 115 -1.94 24.95 2.24
N GLY A 116 -2.17 24.15 3.27
CA GLY A 116 -3.18 24.39 4.31
C GLY A 116 -4.55 24.78 3.74
N ASN A 117 -5.31 25.55 4.51
CA ASN A 117 -6.56 26.13 4.02
C ASN A 117 -6.39 27.62 3.71
N PRO A 118 -6.21 28.01 2.44
CA PRO A 118 -6.03 29.42 2.08
C PRO A 118 -7.24 30.29 2.47
N GLY A 119 -8.44 29.70 2.58
CA GLY A 119 -9.66 30.41 2.96
C GLY A 119 -9.63 30.98 4.38
N GLU A 120 -8.72 30.52 5.25
CA GLU A 120 -8.52 31.08 6.59
C GLU A 120 -7.73 32.41 6.57
N PHE A 121 -7.15 32.78 5.42
CA PHE A 121 -6.34 33.99 5.23
C PHE A 121 -6.92 34.91 4.13
N PRO A 122 -8.17 35.39 4.29
CA PRO A 122 -8.93 36.00 3.19
C PRO A 122 -8.39 37.34 2.68
N LEU A 123 -7.52 38.01 3.44
CA LEU A 123 -6.92 39.30 3.07
C LEU A 123 -5.49 39.17 2.52
N SER A 124 -4.95 37.95 2.48
CA SER A 124 -3.59 37.71 2.05
C SER A 124 -3.45 37.71 0.53
N GLN A 125 -2.34 38.26 0.04
CA GLN A 125 -1.86 37.99 -1.30
C GLN A 125 -1.12 36.65 -1.32
N VAL A 126 -1.47 35.77 -2.25
CA VAL A 126 -0.79 34.46 -2.41
C VAL A 126 0.39 34.62 -3.36
N VAL A 127 1.56 34.10 -2.99
CA VAL A 127 2.78 34.15 -3.82
C VAL A 127 3.33 32.74 -4.02
N VAL A 128 3.65 32.40 -5.28
CA VAL A 128 4.21 31.10 -5.69
C VAL A 128 5.41 31.31 -6.63
N GLY A 129 6.28 30.31 -6.72
CA GLY A 129 7.49 30.38 -7.55
C GLY A 129 7.23 30.20 -9.05
N PRO A 130 8.21 30.55 -9.91
CA PRO A 130 8.03 30.47 -11.35
C PRO A 130 7.83 29.03 -11.84
N GLY A 131 6.70 28.76 -12.50
CA GLY A 131 6.34 27.45 -13.06
C GLY A 131 5.38 26.64 -12.21
N SER A 132 5.01 27.11 -11.01
CA SER A 132 4.02 26.44 -10.15
C SER A 132 2.66 26.29 -10.83
N LYS A 133 2.18 27.29 -11.60
CA LYS A 133 0.90 27.15 -12.32
C LYS A 133 0.96 26.06 -13.37
N ALA A 134 2.02 26.05 -14.18
CA ALA A 134 2.21 25.07 -15.25
C ALA A 134 2.35 23.64 -14.70
N ALA A 135 2.96 23.47 -13.53
CA ALA A 135 3.16 22.16 -12.91
C ALA A 135 1.91 21.59 -12.24
N SER A 136 0.98 22.45 -11.80
CA SER A 136 -0.14 22.05 -10.93
C SER A 136 -1.54 22.29 -11.51
N TYR A 137 -1.68 23.00 -12.63
CA TYR A 137 -2.97 23.25 -13.29
C TYR A 137 -3.28 22.23 -14.41
N PRO A 138 -4.54 21.79 -14.57
CA PRO A 138 -5.69 22.03 -13.69
C PRO A 138 -5.58 21.24 -12.38
N GLY A 139 -5.89 21.90 -11.27
CA GLY A 139 -5.96 21.30 -9.94
C GLY A 139 -7.34 20.71 -9.63
N TYR A 140 -7.47 20.04 -8.49
CA TYR A 140 -8.74 19.58 -7.92
C TYR A 140 -9.62 20.76 -7.48
N PRO A 141 -10.95 20.76 -7.72
CA PRO A 141 -11.76 19.68 -8.29
C PRO A 141 -11.88 19.67 -9.82
N THR A 142 -11.34 20.68 -10.52
CA THR A 142 -11.38 20.76 -12.00
C THR A 142 -10.78 19.52 -12.65
N ASN A 143 -9.68 19.01 -12.09
CA ASN A 143 -9.14 17.69 -12.40
C ASN A 143 -9.26 16.76 -11.16
N PRO A 144 -10.18 15.78 -11.16
CA PRO A 144 -10.40 14.87 -10.03
C PRO A 144 -9.19 14.02 -9.64
N ASP A 145 -8.27 13.77 -10.58
CA ASP A 145 -7.06 12.95 -10.36
C ASP A 145 -5.84 13.79 -9.99
N SER A 146 -5.94 15.13 -9.99
CA SER A 146 -4.83 16.01 -9.64
C SER A 146 -4.53 15.92 -8.14
N PRO A 147 -3.25 15.74 -7.74
CA PRO A 147 -2.86 15.80 -6.33
C PRO A 147 -2.83 17.24 -5.78
N PHE A 148 -3.01 18.25 -6.63
CA PHE A 148 -2.92 19.67 -6.28
C PHE A 148 -4.29 20.30 -6.11
N LEU A 149 -4.46 21.19 -5.13
CA LEU A 149 -5.68 21.96 -4.96
C LEU A 149 -5.73 23.13 -5.94
N GLY A 150 -6.69 23.09 -6.87
CA GLY A 150 -6.92 24.16 -7.85
C GLY A 150 -7.29 25.49 -7.20
N SER A 151 -7.94 25.44 -6.03
CA SER A 151 -8.34 26.64 -5.27
C SER A 151 -7.18 27.58 -4.92
N ILE A 152 -5.94 27.08 -4.88
CA ILE A 152 -4.74 27.91 -4.63
C ILE A 152 -4.41 28.75 -5.87
N LEU A 153 -4.39 28.11 -7.05
CA LEU A 153 -4.05 28.75 -8.32
C LEU A 153 -5.18 29.60 -8.89
N GLU A 154 -6.41 29.30 -8.48
CA GLU A 154 -7.62 30.06 -8.84
C GLU A 154 -7.88 31.22 -7.87
N HIS A 155 -7.07 31.35 -6.81
CA HIS A 155 -7.22 32.43 -5.83
C HIS A 155 -7.06 33.80 -6.52
N PRO A 156 -8.00 34.74 -6.36
CA PRO A 156 -7.97 36.02 -7.09
C PRO A 156 -6.71 36.86 -6.87
N SER A 157 -6.03 36.67 -5.74
CA SER A 157 -4.80 37.41 -5.38
C SER A 157 -3.50 36.65 -5.69
N VAL A 158 -3.54 35.51 -6.39
CA VAL A 158 -2.33 34.73 -6.67
C VAL A 158 -1.38 35.48 -7.60
N ARG A 159 -0.12 35.62 -7.17
CA ARG A 159 1.00 36.09 -7.96
C ARG A 159 2.04 34.98 -8.10
N GLU A 160 2.25 34.54 -9.32
CA GLU A 160 3.39 33.69 -9.66
C GLU A 160 4.56 34.61 -10.02
N LEU A 161 5.72 34.40 -9.41
CA LEU A 161 6.94 35.13 -9.77
C LEU A 161 7.38 34.75 -11.19
N SER A 162 8.04 35.66 -11.90
CA SER A 162 8.54 35.45 -13.26
C SER A 162 10.05 35.53 -13.32
N TYR A 163 10.70 34.67 -14.11
CA TYR A 163 12.13 34.79 -14.36
C TYR A 163 12.49 36.00 -15.25
N GLU A 164 11.53 36.46 -16.04
CA GLU A 164 11.69 37.51 -17.03
C GLU A 164 11.29 38.89 -16.51
N GLU A 165 10.21 38.96 -15.72
CA GLU A 165 9.62 40.23 -15.25
C GLU A 165 10.13 40.67 -13.87
N ASP A 166 10.49 39.73 -12.99
CA ASP A 166 10.99 40.04 -11.65
C ASP A 166 12.51 40.17 -11.62
N GLN A 167 13.02 41.02 -10.72
CA GLN A 167 14.46 41.20 -10.55
C GLN A 167 15.04 40.12 -9.62
N TRP A 168 15.84 39.23 -10.20
CA TRP A 168 16.58 38.20 -9.45
C TRP A 168 18.04 38.62 -9.24
N ILE A 169 18.54 38.46 -8.03
CA ILE A 169 19.93 38.74 -7.65
C ILE A 169 20.61 37.45 -7.16
N PRO A 170 21.93 37.29 -7.34
CA PRO A 170 22.64 36.15 -6.77
C PRO A 170 22.78 36.29 -5.24
N PHE A 171 22.61 35.18 -4.51
CA PHE A 171 22.92 35.09 -3.09
C PHE A 171 23.64 33.77 -2.77
N GLY A 172 24.91 33.87 -2.38
CA GLY A 172 25.74 32.69 -2.10
C GLY A 172 25.75 31.72 -3.29
N PRO A 173 25.45 30.42 -3.09
CA PRO A 173 25.42 29.43 -4.17
C PRO A 173 24.15 29.50 -5.03
N PHE A 174 23.18 30.36 -4.69
CA PHE A 174 21.93 30.50 -5.42
C PHE A 174 22.03 31.66 -6.43
N PRO A 175 21.97 31.39 -7.75
CA PRO A 175 22.11 32.44 -8.76
C PRO A 175 20.88 33.35 -8.85
N LYS A 176 19.74 32.91 -8.31
CA LYS A 176 18.46 33.61 -8.35
C LYS A 176 17.85 33.66 -6.96
N ALA A 177 17.87 34.84 -6.37
CA ALA A 177 17.17 35.22 -5.15
C ALA A 177 16.32 36.47 -5.44
N PHE A 178 15.06 36.45 -5.03
CA PHE A 178 14.13 37.56 -5.17
C PHE A 178 13.99 38.28 -3.82
N ASP A 179 14.27 39.57 -3.78
CA ASP A 179 14.14 40.38 -2.57
C ASP A 179 12.68 40.80 -2.36
N PHE A 180 12.01 40.13 -1.41
CA PHE A 180 10.57 40.21 -1.25
C PHE A 180 10.09 41.57 -0.72
N PHE A 181 10.84 42.15 0.23
CA PHE A 181 10.52 43.47 0.80
C PHE A 181 11.32 44.61 0.14
N GLY A 182 12.35 44.29 -0.64
CA GLY A 182 13.18 45.27 -1.36
C GLY A 182 14.25 45.94 -0.48
N ASP A 183 14.49 45.42 0.72
CA ASP A 183 15.48 45.92 1.67
C ASP A 183 16.52 44.86 2.09
N GLY A 184 16.48 43.67 1.48
CA GLY A 184 17.37 42.56 1.75
C GLY A 184 17.07 41.77 3.03
N SER A 185 15.96 42.07 3.73
CA SER A 185 15.63 41.40 5.00
C SER A 185 15.01 40.01 4.82
N PHE A 186 14.34 39.76 3.69
CA PHE A 186 13.76 38.46 3.35
C PHE A 186 13.86 38.19 1.84
N LEU A 187 14.57 37.12 1.49
CA LEU A 187 14.81 36.69 0.12
C LEU A 187 14.09 35.37 -0.16
N LEU A 188 13.54 35.21 -1.37
CA LEU A 188 13.04 33.94 -1.88
C LEU A 188 14.08 33.36 -2.85
N LEU A 189 14.63 32.20 -2.52
CA LEU A 189 15.66 31.52 -3.31
C LEU A 189 15.01 30.52 -4.27
N ASP A 190 15.43 30.52 -5.54
CA ASP A 190 15.02 29.53 -6.53
C ASP A 190 15.62 28.14 -6.24
N ALA A 191 14.77 27.15 -5.96
CA ALA A 191 15.15 25.83 -5.46
C ALA A 191 14.44 24.67 -6.19
N PRO A 192 14.49 24.59 -7.53
CA PRO A 192 13.78 23.56 -8.29
C PRO A 192 14.37 22.17 -8.05
N GLY A 193 13.61 21.15 -8.46
CA GLY A 193 14.02 19.74 -8.42
C GLY A 193 12.96 18.86 -7.78
N HIS A 194 12.55 19.19 -6.55
CA HIS A 194 11.38 18.57 -5.92
C HIS A 194 10.13 18.77 -6.78
N MET A 195 9.91 20.01 -7.18
CA MET A 195 8.85 20.44 -8.07
C MET A 195 9.32 21.70 -8.83
N PRO A 196 8.85 21.94 -10.08
CA PRO A 196 8.97 23.26 -10.70
C PRO A 196 8.33 24.37 -9.85
N GLY A 197 9.00 25.51 -9.75
CA GLY A 197 8.54 26.65 -8.94
C GLY A 197 8.73 26.47 -7.43
N HIS A 198 9.51 25.47 -6.98
CA HIS A 198 9.88 25.34 -5.58
C HIS A 198 10.79 26.48 -5.11
N LEU A 199 10.43 27.11 -3.99
CA LEU A 199 11.14 28.22 -3.37
C LEU A 199 11.63 27.85 -1.96
N MET A 200 12.78 28.39 -1.58
CA MET A 200 13.18 28.48 -0.17
C MET A 200 13.07 29.93 0.32
N GLY A 201 12.69 30.10 1.59
CA GLY A 201 12.78 31.39 2.26
C GLY A 201 14.17 31.59 2.88
N LEU A 202 14.72 32.80 2.81
CA LEU A 202 15.95 33.19 3.49
C LEU A 202 15.70 34.50 4.23
N ALA A 203 15.59 34.41 5.55
CA ALA A 203 15.34 35.55 6.42
C ALA A 203 16.63 36.02 7.08
N ARG A 204 16.89 37.32 7.04
CA ARG A 204 17.92 37.96 7.86
C ARG A 204 17.30 38.29 9.23
N THR A 205 17.74 37.58 10.27
CA THR A 205 17.21 37.71 11.64
C THR A 205 18.12 38.53 12.57
N GLY A 206 19.30 38.92 12.09
CA GLY A 206 20.29 39.77 12.76
C GLY A 206 21.38 40.26 11.80
N LEU A 207 22.38 40.99 12.31
CA LEU A 207 23.45 41.59 11.49
C LEU A 207 24.18 40.55 10.61
N ASP A 208 24.56 39.44 11.22
CA ASP A 208 25.19 38.25 10.61
C ASP A 208 24.46 36.98 11.08
N GLU A 209 23.15 36.95 10.86
CA GLU A 209 22.29 35.86 11.31
C GLU A 209 21.16 35.65 10.30
N TYR A 210 21.12 34.45 9.73
CA TYR A 210 20.18 34.06 8.69
C TYR A 210 19.46 32.76 9.03
N VAL A 211 18.18 32.67 8.67
CA VAL A 211 17.38 31.44 8.74
C VAL A 211 16.93 31.07 7.34
N VAL A 212 17.28 29.87 6.91
CA VAL A 212 16.79 29.25 5.66
C VAL A 212 15.59 28.37 6.00
N MET A 213 14.47 28.63 5.33
CA MET A 213 13.24 27.84 5.35
C MET A 213 13.20 27.01 4.07
N GLY A 214 13.58 25.74 4.18
CA GLY A 214 13.91 24.90 3.03
C GLY A 214 12.70 24.29 2.31
N GLY A 215 11.53 24.25 2.94
CA GLY A 215 10.42 23.40 2.47
C GLY A 215 10.93 21.98 2.16
N ASP A 216 10.47 21.45 1.03
CA ASP A 216 10.89 20.13 0.51
C ASP A 216 12.05 20.15 -0.50
N CYS A 217 12.87 21.21 -0.54
CA CYS A 217 14.11 21.12 -1.32
C CYS A 217 14.98 19.93 -0.85
N CYS A 218 14.80 19.51 0.40
CA CYS A 218 15.36 18.35 1.03
C CYS A 218 14.41 17.88 2.16
N HIS A 219 14.21 16.56 2.31
CA HIS A 219 13.28 16.02 3.31
C HIS A 219 13.95 15.52 4.59
N HIS A 220 15.29 15.48 4.63
CA HIS A 220 16.00 14.98 5.80
C HIS A 220 17.38 15.63 5.97
N ARG A 221 17.70 16.03 7.21
CA ARG A 221 18.94 16.72 7.54
C ARG A 221 20.21 16.00 7.08
N LYS A 222 20.28 14.70 7.33
CA LYS A 222 21.41 13.85 6.87
C LYS A 222 21.72 13.97 5.38
N ILE A 223 20.71 14.25 4.54
CA ILE A 223 20.92 14.35 3.09
C ILE A 223 21.72 15.61 2.77
N PHE A 224 21.30 16.79 3.25
CA PHE A 224 22.02 18.02 2.97
C PHE A 224 23.29 18.19 3.83
N THR A 225 23.46 17.47 4.94
CA THR A 225 24.74 17.47 5.68
C THR A 225 25.76 16.50 5.07
N GLY A 226 25.35 15.62 4.15
CA GLY A 226 26.20 14.59 3.54
C GLY A 226 26.37 13.32 4.39
N GLU A 227 25.65 13.21 5.50
CA GLU A 227 25.63 12.02 6.37
C GLU A 227 24.72 10.90 5.85
N GLY A 228 23.86 11.20 4.88
CA GLY A 228 22.92 10.29 4.25
C GLY A 228 22.77 10.60 2.77
N MET A 229 22.24 9.64 2.03
CA MET A 229 21.96 9.80 0.60
C MET A 229 20.44 9.82 0.38
N LEU A 230 20.03 10.48 -0.69
CA LEU A 230 18.63 10.64 -1.08
C LEU A 230 18.00 9.31 -1.52
N GLY A 231 16.76 9.07 -1.11
CA GLY A 231 15.98 7.88 -1.48
C GLY A 231 15.60 7.85 -2.96
N GLU A 232 15.89 6.72 -3.61
CA GLU A 232 15.57 6.44 -5.02
C GLU A 232 14.88 5.08 -5.17
N GLY A 233 14.14 4.91 -6.26
CA GLY A 233 13.37 3.71 -6.58
C GLY A 233 11.98 3.61 -5.94
N HIS A 234 11.67 4.47 -4.97
CA HIS A 234 10.39 4.46 -4.24
C HIS A 234 9.97 5.88 -3.86
N GLY A 235 8.69 6.18 -4.00
CA GLY A 235 8.12 7.49 -3.69
C GLY A 235 6.59 7.48 -3.66
N PRO A 236 5.98 8.65 -3.38
CA PRO A 236 4.54 8.83 -3.28
C PRO A 236 3.83 8.41 -4.57
N ASN A 237 2.65 7.81 -4.46
CA ASN A 237 1.89 7.27 -5.59
C ASN A 237 2.69 6.38 -6.55
N GLY A 238 3.73 5.70 -6.06
CA GLY A 238 4.60 4.83 -6.88
C GLY A 238 5.58 5.58 -7.78
N ALA A 239 5.84 6.86 -7.50
CA ALA A 239 6.91 7.61 -8.14
C ALA A 239 8.29 6.99 -7.82
N TYR A 240 9.28 7.27 -8.66
CA TYR A 240 10.64 6.79 -8.45
C TYR A 240 11.35 7.48 -7.27
N SER A 241 10.92 8.68 -6.89
CA SER A 241 11.45 9.46 -5.77
C SER A 241 10.40 10.45 -5.28
N MET A 242 10.65 11.06 -4.11
CA MET A 242 9.94 12.25 -3.65
C MET A 242 10.12 13.44 -4.60
N HIS A 243 11.24 13.50 -5.33
CA HIS A 243 11.57 14.62 -6.22
C HIS A 243 11.19 14.33 -7.68
N LYS A 244 10.54 15.29 -8.35
CA LYS A 244 10.11 15.16 -9.76
C LYS A 244 11.29 15.15 -10.73
N ASP A 245 12.34 15.91 -10.45
CA ASP A 245 13.60 15.94 -11.20
C ASP A 245 14.76 15.72 -10.23
N LEU A 246 15.27 14.49 -10.22
CA LEU A 246 16.32 14.05 -9.31
C LEU A 246 17.65 14.78 -9.52
N GLU A 247 18.05 15.03 -10.76
CA GLU A 247 19.34 15.65 -11.03
C GLU A 247 19.32 17.12 -10.63
N THR A 248 18.22 17.82 -10.94
CA THR A 248 18.02 19.20 -10.49
C THR A 248 17.88 19.26 -8.95
N ALA A 249 17.19 18.29 -8.32
CA ALA A 249 17.07 18.23 -6.86
C ALA A 249 18.43 18.01 -6.19
N LYS A 250 19.26 17.10 -6.70
CA LYS A 250 20.64 16.88 -6.22
C LYS A 250 21.49 18.15 -6.32
N ALA A 251 21.38 18.89 -7.43
CA ALA A 251 22.06 20.18 -7.59
C ALA A 251 21.56 21.22 -6.57
N THR A 252 20.25 21.29 -6.33
CA THR A 252 19.66 22.17 -5.30
C THR A 252 20.08 21.80 -3.89
N ILE A 253 20.11 20.51 -3.55
CA ILE A 253 20.63 20.00 -2.28
C ILE A 253 22.12 20.32 -2.14
N GLY A 254 22.91 20.25 -3.21
CA GLY A 254 24.31 20.66 -3.20
C GLY A 254 24.50 22.14 -2.83
N LYS A 255 23.68 23.03 -3.40
CA LYS A 255 23.68 24.46 -3.01
C LYS A 255 23.23 24.65 -1.55
N LEU A 256 22.23 23.88 -1.10
CA LEU A 256 21.79 23.88 0.30
C LEU A 256 22.91 23.39 1.25
N HIS A 257 23.64 22.34 0.87
CA HIS A 257 24.79 21.85 1.62
C HIS A 257 25.83 22.96 1.78
N GLU A 258 26.21 23.63 0.68
CA GLU A 258 27.21 24.71 0.69
C GLU A 258 26.79 25.87 1.60
N ILE A 259 25.57 26.39 1.46
CA ILE A 259 25.10 27.49 2.32
C ILE A 259 24.97 27.05 3.79
N SER A 260 24.63 25.79 4.05
CA SER A 260 24.50 25.24 5.40
C SER A 260 25.82 25.18 6.17
N GLN A 261 26.97 25.20 5.48
CA GLN A 261 28.29 25.21 6.12
C GLN A 261 28.63 26.54 6.79
N ARG A 262 27.94 27.63 6.43
CA ARG A 262 28.22 28.95 7.01
C ARG A 262 27.76 29.03 8.47
N GLU A 263 28.59 29.56 9.37
CA GLU A 263 28.24 29.68 10.80
C GLU A 263 27.08 30.64 11.09
N ASP A 264 26.82 31.56 10.16
CA ASP A 264 25.76 32.57 10.26
C ASP A 264 24.43 32.13 9.64
N VAL A 265 24.31 30.87 9.18
CA VAL A 265 23.09 30.32 8.57
C VAL A 265 22.52 29.15 9.37
N LEU A 266 21.25 29.23 9.76
CA LEU A 266 20.47 28.12 10.32
C LEU A 266 19.51 27.58 9.25
N VAL A 267 19.62 26.30 8.91
CA VAL A 267 18.69 25.63 7.98
C VAL A 267 17.59 24.94 8.77
N CYS A 268 16.34 25.22 8.41
CA CYS A 268 15.12 24.58 8.90
C CYS A 268 14.33 24.02 7.71
N LEU A 269 14.17 22.70 7.63
CA LEU A 269 13.30 22.05 6.63
C LEU A 269 11.89 21.89 7.19
N ALA A 270 10.91 21.64 6.32
CA ALA A 270 9.52 21.39 6.74
C ALA A 270 9.42 20.11 7.60
N HIS A 271 10.10 19.04 7.18
CA HIS A 271 10.07 17.72 7.81
C HIS A 271 11.33 17.40 8.63
N ASP A 272 11.79 18.34 9.46
CA ASP A 272 13.03 18.16 10.23
C ASP A 272 12.78 17.90 11.72
N GLY A 273 12.67 16.62 12.08
CA GLY A 273 12.52 16.20 13.47
C GLY A 273 13.70 16.59 14.39
N TYR A 274 14.87 16.97 13.86
CA TYR A 274 16.00 17.40 14.69
C TYR A 274 15.81 18.80 15.28
N LEU A 275 14.82 19.56 14.79
CA LEU A 275 14.53 20.90 15.28
C LEU A 275 13.83 20.90 16.65
N GLU A 276 13.01 19.90 16.96
CA GLU A 276 12.11 19.89 18.13
C GLU A 276 12.80 20.12 19.49
N PRO A 277 13.95 19.50 19.82
CA PRO A 277 14.60 19.75 21.11
C PRO A 277 15.42 21.04 21.15
N ALA A 278 15.69 21.68 20.00
CA ALA A 278 16.56 22.85 19.90
C ALA A 278 15.78 24.16 19.71
N LEU A 279 14.57 24.11 19.14
CA LEU A 279 13.78 25.28 18.80
C LEU A 279 12.54 25.43 19.67
N LYS A 280 12.23 26.69 20.01
CA LYS A 280 10.91 27.06 20.55
C LYS A 280 10.00 27.42 19.39
N VAL A 281 8.73 27.07 19.51
CA VAL A 281 7.68 27.40 18.55
C VAL A 281 7.00 28.73 18.89
N LEU A 282 6.21 29.26 17.97
CA LEU A 282 5.36 30.43 18.16
C LEU A 282 4.65 30.39 19.53
N PRO A 283 4.67 31.46 20.34
CA PRO A 283 5.04 32.85 20.03
C PRO A 283 6.54 33.19 20.11
N ALA A 284 7.43 32.21 20.32
CA ALA A 284 8.86 32.48 20.36
C ALA A 284 9.45 32.72 18.96
N THR A 285 10.43 33.63 18.88
CA THR A 285 11.14 33.93 17.62
C THR A 285 12.46 33.18 17.52
N LEU A 286 12.88 32.87 16.30
CA LEU A 286 14.20 32.32 15.96
C LEU A 286 15.31 33.38 15.97
N ASN A 287 15.00 34.68 16.07
CA ASN A 287 16.01 35.73 16.20
C ASN A 287 16.92 35.51 17.42
N GLY A 288 18.22 35.71 17.23
CA GLY A 288 19.24 35.45 18.25
C GLY A 288 19.64 33.98 18.37
N TRP A 289 19.23 33.10 17.44
CA TRP A 289 19.56 31.67 17.45
C TRP A 289 21.08 31.43 17.51
N ARG A 290 21.87 32.32 16.90
CA ARG A 290 23.34 32.16 16.84
C ARG A 290 23.94 32.34 18.23
N LYS A 291 23.54 33.40 18.94
CA LYS A 291 23.98 33.66 20.32
C LYS A 291 23.50 32.57 21.28
N ALA A 292 22.32 32.01 21.03
CA ALA A 292 21.77 30.89 21.80
C ALA A 292 22.43 29.53 21.48
N GLY A 293 23.33 29.46 20.50
CA GLY A 293 24.02 28.22 20.12
C GLY A 293 23.11 27.15 19.52
N VAL A 294 21.96 27.55 18.96
CA VAL A 294 20.93 26.63 18.45
C VAL A 294 21.50 25.65 17.42
N LYS A 295 22.26 26.15 16.45
CA LYS A 295 22.84 25.34 15.38
C LYS A 295 23.73 24.20 15.91
N ALA A 296 24.48 24.46 16.98
CA ALA A 296 25.32 23.45 17.62
C ALA A 296 24.52 22.44 18.46
N ASN A 297 23.29 22.78 18.88
CA ASN A 297 22.44 21.87 19.65
C ASN A 297 21.66 20.87 18.78
N ILE A 298 21.44 21.20 17.49
CA ILE A 298 20.73 20.34 16.53
C ILE A 298 21.55 19.08 16.15
N THR A 299 22.87 19.07 16.37
CA THR A 299 23.76 17.96 15.99
C THR A 299 23.78 16.79 16.98
N LYS A 300 23.07 16.88 18.11
CA LYS A 300 22.92 15.74 19.03
C LYS A 300 21.85 14.81 18.47
N ASN A 301 22.20 13.56 18.17
CA ASN A 301 21.27 12.52 17.70
C ASN A 301 20.01 12.48 18.57
N VAL A 302 18.93 13.09 18.09
CA VAL A 302 17.60 12.93 18.65
C VAL A 302 17.07 11.61 18.12
N PRO A 303 16.62 10.68 18.97
CA PRO A 303 15.91 9.50 18.49
C PRO A 303 14.61 9.98 17.83
N GLN A 304 14.54 9.90 16.50
CA GLN A 304 13.25 10.00 15.82
C GLN A 304 12.46 8.72 16.13
N VAL A 305 11.14 8.85 16.29
CA VAL A 305 10.25 7.71 16.54
C VAL A 305 10.07 6.95 15.22
N ALA A 306 11.07 6.13 14.88
CA ALA A 306 10.95 5.13 13.84
C ALA A 306 10.05 4.01 14.36
N VAL A 307 8.97 3.73 13.64
CA VAL A 307 8.18 2.54 13.88
C VAL A 307 8.50 1.56 12.76
N GLU A 308 8.78 0.31 13.13
CA GLU A 308 8.55 -0.77 12.18
C GLU A 308 7.12 -0.62 11.69
N VAL A 309 6.91 -0.79 10.38
CA VAL A 309 5.62 -1.07 9.78
C VAL A 309 5.20 -2.38 10.43
N LYS A 310 4.58 -2.23 11.60
CA LYS A 310 4.16 -3.30 12.48
C LYS A 310 3.51 -4.36 11.62
N ALA A 311 3.86 -5.62 11.86
CA ALA A 311 3.28 -6.80 11.21
C ALA A 311 1.83 -6.52 10.77
N PHE A 312 1.51 -6.76 9.50
CA PHE A 312 0.28 -6.27 8.82
C PHE A 312 -0.99 -6.21 9.68
N VAL A 313 -1.21 -7.21 10.53
CA VAL A 313 -2.34 -7.31 11.47
C VAL A 313 -2.35 -6.21 12.54
N THR A 314 -1.21 -5.92 13.16
CA THR A 314 -1.09 -4.88 14.20
C THR A 314 -1.21 -3.49 13.58
N ALA A 315 -0.64 -3.26 12.40
CA ALA A 315 -0.87 -2.03 11.66
C ALA A 315 -2.36 -1.87 11.29
N LEU A 316 -3.06 -2.98 11.00
CA LEU A 316 -4.48 -2.97 10.65
C LEU A 316 -5.35 -2.61 11.84
N ALA A 317 -5.08 -3.24 12.96
CA ALA A 317 -5.75 -2.91 14.21
C ALA A 317 -5.58 -1.42 14.57
N HIS A 318 -4.36 -0.88 14.45
CA HIS A 318 -4.09 0.53 14.75
C HIS A 318 -4.88 1.49 13.85
N ARG A 319 -4.78 1.35 12.52
CA ARG A 319 -5.45 2.25 11.57
C ARG A 319 -6.98 2.16 11.59
N THR A 320 -7.52 1.03 12.01
CA THR A 320 -8.97 0.83 12.17
C THR A 320 -9.47 1.10 13.58
N GLU A 321 -8.57 1.40 14.54
CA GLU A 321 -8.87 1.46 15.99
C GLU A 321 -9.54 0.18 16.53
N ALA A 322 -9.30 -0.96 15.87
CA ALA A 322 -9.85 -2.22 16.29
C ALA A 322 -9.05 -2.81 17.46
N GLU A 323 -9.75 -3.37 18.45
CA GLU A 323 -9.12 -4.19 19.46
C GLU A 323 -8.63 -5.51 18.85
N LEU A 324 -7.31 -5.72 18.86
CA LEU A 324 -6.71 -6.95 18.33
C LEU A 324 -6.62 -8.02 19.42
N ILE A 325 -7.47 -9.03 19.33
CA ILE A 325 -7.47 -10.17 20.24
C ILE A 325 -6.66 -11.32 19.64
N TRP A 326 -5.52 -11.64 20.25
CA TRP A 326 -4.71 -12.79 19.86
C TRP A 326 -5.26 -14.06 20.52
N THR A 327 -5.79 -14.97 19.70
CA THR A 327 -6.38 -16.24 20.14
C THR A 327 -5.49 -17.42 19.69
N PRO A 328 -4.58 -17.91 20.54
CA PRO A 328 -3.79 -19.10 20.23
C PRO A 328 -4.72 -20.32 20.07
N VAL A 329 -4.55 -21.06 18.98
CA VAL A 329 -5.34 -22.27 18.68
C VAL A 329 -4.45 -23.38 18.14
N LEU A 330 -4.88 -24.63 18.27
CA LEU A 330 -4.12 -25.78 17.81
C LEU A 330 -4.57 -26.23 16.41
N LEU A 331 -3.79 -25.89 15.38
CA LEU A 331 -4.09 -26.24 13.98
C LEU A 331 -4.32 -27.75 13.76
N GLY A 332 -3.50 -28.60 14.39
CA GLY A 332 -3.66 -30.05 14.28
C GLY A 332 -4.99 -30.57 14.84
N ALA A 333 -5.60 -29.88 15.81
CA ALA A 333 -6.94 -30.22 16.29
C ALA A 333 -8.01 -29.73 15.32
N ILE A 334 -7.89 -28.52 14.75
CA ILE A 334 -8.79 -28.03 13.70
C ILE A 334 -8.85 -29.02 12.52
N TYR A 335 -7.71 -29.53 12.05
CA TYR A 335 -7.69 -30.50 10.96
C TYR A 335 -8.39 -31.82 11.31
N ARG A 336 -8.18 -32.36 12.52
CA ARG A 336 -8.87 -33.58 12.95
C ARG A 336 -10.38 -33.39 13.04
N GLU A 337 -10.83 -32.35 13.73
CA GLU A 337 -12.25 -32.10 13.98
C GLU A 337 -13.01 -31.76 12.69
N THR A 338 -12.36 -31.10 11.74
CA THR A 338 -12.97 -30.79 10.44
C THR A 338 -12.80 -31.90 9.41
N ALA A 339 -12.19 -33.04 9.77
CA ALA A 339 -11.83 -34.13 8.85
C ALA A 339 -11.06 -33.62 7.61
N ALA A 340 -10.13 -32.68 7.83
CA ALA A 340 -9.31 -32.13 6.77
C ALA A 340 -8.29 -33.18 6.28
N PRO A 341 -8.27 -33.52 4.98
CA PRO A 341 -7.24 -34.42 4.44
C PRO A 341 -5.85 -33.78 4.51
N GLN A 342 -5.77 -32.46 4.34
CA GLN A 342 -4.55 -31.70 4.62
C GLN A 342 -4.21 -31.78 6.12
N GLY A 343 -2.98 -32.19 6.45
CA GLY A 343 -2.51 -32.34 7.82
C GLY A 343 -2.48 -33.76 8.38
N ALA A 344 -3.07 -34.76 7.69
CA ALA A 344 -3.00 -36.16 8.10
C ALA A 344 -1.55 -36.73 8.09
N GLY A 345 -0.69 -36.19 7.22
CA GLY A 345 0.73 -36.54 7.11
C GLY A 345 1.69 -35.63 7.90
N GLY A 346 1.18 -34.62 8.60
CA GLY A 346 1.97 -33.60 9.27
C GLY A 346 1.85 -32.22 8.61
N SER A 347 2.25 -32.09 7.34
CA SER A 347 2.14 -30.81 6.60
C SER A 347 0.84 -30.73 5.80
N ALA A 348 0.31 -29.50 5.67
CA ALA A 348 -0.81 -29.24 4.77
C ALA A 348 -0.44 -29.43 3.29
N SER A 349 0.84 -29.30 2.95
CA SER A 349 1.32 -29.46 1.57
C SER A 349 1.43 -30.92 1.14
N ASP A 350 1.43 -31.89 2.06
CA ASP A 350 1.66 -33.31 1.75
C ASP A 350 0.64 -33.89 0.77
N VAL A 351 -0.59 -33.36 0.77
CA VAL A 351 -1.67 -33.77 -0.13
C VAL A 351 -1.62 -33.10 -1.52
N PHE A 352 -0.69 -32.18 -1.76
CA PHE A 352 -0.56 -31.48 -3.04
C PHE A 352 0.29 -32.28 -4.03
N ASN A 353 -0.15 -32.31 -5.29
CA ASN A 353 0.68 -32.84 -6.38
C ASN A 353 1.94 -31.98 -6.59
N PRO A 354 3.00 -32.53 -7.22
CA PRO A 354 4.28 -31.83 -7.39
C PRO A 354 4.17 -30.48 -8.10
N THR A 355 3.28 -30.35 -9.09
CA THR A 355 3.10 -29.09 -9.83
C THR A 355 2.50 -28.00 -8.93
N LYS A 356 1.46 -28.35 -8.16
CA LYS A 356 0.85 -27.43 -7.21
C LYS A 356 1.81 -27.05 -6.07
N LYS A 357 2.60 -27.99 -5.55
CA LYS A 357 3.65 -27.70 -4.56
C LYS A 357 4.60 -26.62 -5.09
N ARG A 358 5.25 -26.88 -6.23
CA ARG A 358 6.20 -25.91 -6.84
C ARG A 358 5.58 -24.53 -7.05
N LEU A 359 4.33 -24.47 -7.51
CA LEU A 359 3.66 -23.21 -7.77
C LEU A 359 3.38 -22.42 -6.48
N LEU A 360 2.88 -23.08 -5.44
CA LEU A 360 2.64 -22.45 -4.13
C LEU A 360 3.95 -22.04 -3.45
N SER A 361 5.00 -22.84 -3.56
CA SER A 361 6.34 -22.50 -3.07
C SER A 361 6.85 -21.20 -3.70
N ARG A 362 6.66 -21.05 -5.01
CA ARG A 362 7.02 -19.82 -5.75
C ARG A 362 6.12 -18.63 -5.38
N ALA A 363 4.82 -18.84 -5.22
CA ALA A 363 3.90 -17.79 -4.77
C ALA A 363 4.24 -17.30 -3.35
N MET A 364 4.66 -18.21 -2.46
CA MET A 364 5.16 -17.86 -1.13
C MET A 364 6.42 -17.01 -1.21
N GLN A 365 7.43 -17.42 -1.99
CA GLN A 365 8.66 -16.61 -2.18
C GLN A 365 8.34 -15.23 -2.74
N ARG A 366 7.43 -15.15 -3.72
CA ARG A 366 6.95 -13.90 -4.27
C ARG A 366 6.29 -13.02 -3.21
N SER A 367 5.42 -13.60 -2.37
CA SER A 367 4.75 -12.89 -1.29
C SER A 367 5.73 -12.36 -0.25
N LEU A 368 6.75 -13.15 0.12
CA LEU A 368 7.81 -12.71 1.04
C LEU A 368 8.56 -11.49 0.47
N ARG A 369 8.93 -11.53 -0.81
CA ARG A 369 9.60 -10.41 -1.50
C ARG A 369 8.72 -9.16 -1.59
N ARG A 370 7.46 -9.32 -2.03
CA ARG A 370 6.48 -8.21 -2.16
C ARG A 370 6.20 -7.51 -0.83
N ASN A 371 6.25 -8.27 0.26
CA ASN A 371 5.91 -7.77 1.60
C ASN A 371 7.14 -7.57 2.50
N HIS A 372 8.35 -7.75 1.98
CA HIS A 372 9.61 -7.65 2.73
C HIS A 372 9.63 -8.47 4.04
N VAL A 373 9.06 -9.67 4.00
CA VAL A 373 8.98 -10.56 5.18
C VAL A 373 10.20 -11.45 5.26
N GLU A 374 10.89 -11.43 6.41
CA GLU A 374 12.01 -12.31 6.70
C GLU A 374 11.54 -13.77 6.89
N LEU A 375 12.18 -14.73 6.23
CA LEU A 375 11.94 -16.16 6.43
C LEU A 375 13.24 -16.96 6.28
N ASN A 376 13.60 -17.68 7.34
CA ASN A 376 14.60 -18.73 7.30
C ASN A 376 13.89 -20.07 7.46
N TRP A 377 13.77 -20.84 6.38
CA TRP A 377 13.02 -22.09 6.42
C TRP A 377 13.58 -23.03 7.50
N PRO A 378 12.78 -23.46 8.49
CA PRO A 378 13.29 -24.23 9.61
C PRO A 378 13.95 -25.53 9.15
N SER A 379 15.09 -25.87 9.74
CA SER A 379 15.81 -27.12 9.45
C SER A 379 15.02 -28.35 9.89
N ALA A 380 14.20 -28.20 10.94
CA ALA A 380 13.20 -29.17 11.38
C ALA A 380 11.79 -28.58 11.23
N HIS A 381 11.03 -29.06 10.24
CA HIS A 381 9.64 -28.69 10.00
C HIS A 381 8.82 -29.92 9.55
N PRO A 382 7.59 -30.12 10.05
CA PRO A 382 6.90 -29.32 11.07
C PRO A 382 7.37 -29.62 12.50
N GLN A 383 7.36 -28.61 13.39
CA GLN A 383 7.50 -28.78 14.84
C GLN A 383 6.14 -28.71 15.52
N THR A 384 5.96 -29.43 16.63
CA THR A 384 4.71 -29.37 17.41
C THR A 384 4.64 -28.08 18.22
N PRO A 385 3.63 -27.20 18.01
CA PRO A 385 3.57 -25.91 18.69
C PRO A 385 2.87 -25.97 20.07
N VAL A 386 2.50 -27.15 20.56
CA VAL A 386 1.64 -27.32 21.74
C VAL A 386 2.19 -26.59 22.98
N LEU A 387 3.49 -26.72 23.26
CA LEU A 387 4.11 -26.09 24.42
C LEU A 387 4.14 -24.56 24.29
N ALA A 388 4.50 -24.05 23.11
CA ALA A 388 4.48 -22.62 22.81
C ALA A 388 3.07 -22.01 22.94
N LEU A 389 2.05 -22.69 22.42
CA LEU A 389 0.65 -22.26 22.50
C LEU A 389 0.12 -22.26 23.95
N ARG A 390 0.48 -23.25 24.77
CA ARG A 390 0.13 -23.27 26.19
C ARG A 390 0.79 -22.12 26.95
N LEU A 391 2.05 -21.82 26.64
CA LEU A 391 2.77 -20.70 27.25
C LEU A 391 2.05 -19.36 27.02
N LEU A 392 1.48 -19.15 25.83
CA LEU A 392 0.67 -17.96 25.51
C LEU A 392 -0.61 -17.82 26.34
N TYR A 393 -1.17 -18.92 26.86
CA TYR A 393 -2.31 -18.90 27.78
C TYR A 393 -1.91 -18.77 29.25
N HIS A 394 -0.63 -18.96 29.56
CA HIS A 394 -0.10 -18.81 30.92
C HIS A 394 0.31 -17.35 31.23
N VAL A 395 0.55 -16.52 30.20
CA VAL A 395 0.86 -15.09 30.35
C VAL A 395 -0.41 -14.22 30.30
N PRO A 396 -0.38 -13.01 30.90
CA PRO A 396 -1.46 -12.04 30.78
C PRO A 396 -1.79 -11.71 29.31
N VAL A 397 -3.05 -11.37 29.03
CA VAL A 397 -3.55 -11.11 27.66
C VAL A 397 -2.79 -9.95 27.00
N GLU A 398 -2.43 -8.93 27.77
CA GLU A 398 -1.69 -7.76 27.30
C GLU A 398 -0.22 -8.07 26.92
N GLU A 399 0.35 -9.16 27.42
CA GLU A 399 1.74 -9.58 27.12
C GLU A 399 1.80 -10.63 26.01
N ARG A 400 0.66 -11.26 25.70
CA ARG A 400 0.53 -12.30 24.66
C ARG A 400 1.02 -11.84 23.27
N PRO A 401 0.75 -10.62 22.78
CA PRO A 401 1.22 -10.19 21.46
C PRO A 401 2.75 -10.21 21.36
N ALA A 402 3.44 -9.64 22.36
CA ALA A 402 4.90 -9.56 22.38
C ALA A 402 5.53 -10.97 22.39
N LEU A 403 4.99 -11.88 23.22
CA LEU A 403 5.44 -13.27 23.23
C LEU A 403 5.12 -14.00 21.93
N THR A 404 3.96 -13.74 21.31
CA THR A 404 3.59 -14.34 20.02
C THR A 404 4.58 -13.96 18.92
N HIS A 405 4.94 -12.67 18.81
CA HIS A 405 5.94 -12.22 17.85
C HIS A 405 7.30 -12.88 18.07
N ALA A 406 7.75 -12.96 19.33
CA ALA A 406 9.02 -13.62 19.67
C ALA A 406 9.01 -15.11 19.29
N LEU A 407 7.91 -15.82 19.54
CA LEU A 407 7.78 -17.25 19.17
C LEU A 407 7.77 -17.46 17.64
N PHE A 408 7.09 -16.60 16.88
CA PHE A 408 7.12 -16.67 15.42
C PHE A 408 8.52 -16.40 14.87
N ARG A 409 9.21 -15.37 15.37
CA ARG A 409 10.59 -15.07 14.97
C ARG A 409 11.54 -16.22 15.32
N ALA A 410 11.45 -16.73 16.54
CA ALA A 410 12.26 -17.86 17.00
C ALA A 410 12.14 -19.08 16.06
N TYR A 411 10.91 -19.41 15.65
CA TYR A 411 10.70 -20.57 14.78
C TYR A 411 11.07 -20.30 13.32
N TRP A 412 10.53 -19.22 12.73
CA TRP A 412 10.56 -18.99 11.28
C TRP A 412 11.74 -18.16 10.79
N VAL A 413 12.51 -17.57 11.68
CA VAL A 413 13.67 -16.72 11.34
C VAL A 413 14.94 -17.26 11.99
N GLU A 414 14.88 -17.58 13.29
CA GLU A 414 16.05 -17.99 14.05
C GLU A 414 16.31 -19.51 14.03
N ASP A 415 15.44 -20.30 13.40
CA ASP A 415 15.51 -21.78 13.32
C ASP A 415 15.67 -22.46 14.70
N LEU A 416 14.97 -21.93 15.72
CA LEU A 416 15.01 -22.47 17.07
C LEU A 416 14.02 -23.64 17.24
N ASN A 417 14.40 -24.59 18.10
CA ASN A 417 13.55 -25.72 18.48
C ASN A 417 12.49 -25.29 19.50
N ILE A 418 11.29 -24.96 19.03
CA ILE A 418 10.15 -24.55 19.87
C ILE A 418 9.46 -25.72 20.59
N THR A 419 9.99 -26.95 20.47
CA THR A 419 9.54 -28.11 21.26
C THR A 419 10.32 -28.27 22.57
N ASP A 420 11.41 -27.52 22.75
CA ASP A 420 12.25 -27.55 23.95
C ASP A 420 11.76 -26.52 24.98
N LYS A 421 11.49 -26.98 26.20
CA LYS A 421 11.01 -26.14 27.31
C LYS A 421 12.00 -25.02 27.67
N SER A 422 13.30 -25.32 27.70
CA SER A 422 14.35 -24.36 28.06
C SER A 422 14.47 -23.25 27.01
N VAL A 423 14.35 -23.60 25.73
CA VAL A 423 14.35 -22.65 24.61
C VAL A 423 13.14 -21.73 24.69
N LEU A 424 11.94 -22.26 24.97
CA LEU A 424 10.72 -21.46 25.12
C LEU A 424 10.79 -20.46 26.28
N LEU A 425 11.36 -20.87 27.42
CA LEU A 425 11.56 -19.97 28.56
C LEU A 425 12.58 -18.87 28.22
N ASP A 426 13.62 -19.20 27.46
CA ASP A 426 14.61 -18.22 27.01
C ASP A 426 14.01 -17.22 25.99
N ILE A 427 13.19 -17.69 25.05
CA ILE A 427 12.43 -16.84 24.12
C ILE A 427 11.52 -15.88 24.92
N ALA A 428 10.84 -16.37 25.95
CA ALA A 428 10.00 -15.52 26.80
C ALA A 428 10.78 -14.45 27.58
N LYS A 429 12.05 -14.71 27.94
CA LYS A 429 12.92 -13.68 28.52
C LYS A 429 13.34 -12.65 27.47
N ARG A 430 13.71 -13.12 26.27
CA ARG A 430 14.13 -12.27 25.14
C ARG A 430 12.99 -11.41 24.58
N SER A 431 11.73 -11.83 24.76
CA SER A 431 10.55 -11.06 24.29
C SER A 431 10.28 -9.77 25.07
N GLY A 432 10.90 -9.59 26.24
CA GLY A 432 10.76 -8.39 27.07
C GLY A 432 9.45 -8.30 27.86
N ILE A 433 8.66 -9.38 27.94
CA ILE A 433 7.43 -9.42 28.73
C ILE A 433 7.73 -9.38 30.24
N ARG A 434 6.87 -8.73 31.03
CA ARG A 434 7.11 -8.54 32.48
C ARG A 434 6.97 -9.86 33.24
N SER A 435 6.09 -10.75 32.79
CA SER A 435 5.90 -12.06 33.41
C SER A 435 7.05 -13.04 33.17
N ALA A 436 8.04 -12.69 32.34
CA ALA A 436 9.12 -13.60 31.93
C ALA A 436 9.89 -14.20 33.12
N SER A 437 10.17 -13.41 34.15
CA SER A 437 10.93 -13.84 35.32
C SER A 437 10.18 -14.85 36.20
N SER A 438 8.85 -14.91 36.11
CA SER A 438 8.02 -15.88 36.84
C SER A 438 7.77 -17.18 36.07
N LEU A 439 8.14 -17.25 34.78
CA LEU A 439 7.92 -18.45 33.97
C LEU A 439 8.94 -19.54 34.35
N THR A 440 8.41 -20.74 34.62
CA THR A 440 9.19 -21.95 34.88
C THR A 440 8.64 -23.11 34.06
N GLU A 441 9.29 -24.27 34.09
CA GLU A 441 8.82 -25.45 33.36
C GLU A 441 7.40 -25.90 33.77
N ALA A 442 6.92 -25.50 34.96
CA ALA A 442 5.56 -25.79 35.40
C ALA A 442 4.47 -25.15 34.51
N ALA A 443 4.79 -24.04 33.82
CA ALA A 443 3.86 -23.35 32.92
C ALA A 443 3.37 -24.24 31.76
N PHE A 444 4.19 -25.21 31.34
CA PHE A 444 3.87 -26.10 30.21
C PHE A 444 2.85 -27.20 30.55
N ASP A 445 2.74 -27.51 31.84
CA ASP A 445 1.88 -28.56 32.40
C ASP A 445 0.66 -27.97 33.13
N ASP A 446 0.50 -26.64 33.12
CA ASP A 446 -0.64 -25.93 33.68
C ASP A 446 -1.96 -26.37 33.02
N LYS A 447 -2.85 -26.94 33.83
CA LYS A 447 -4.16 -27.45 33.38
C LYS A 447 -5.08 -26.33 32.90
N ASN A 448 -4.98 -25.13 33.46
CA ASN A 448 -5.82 -24.00 33.05
C ASN A 448 -5.42 -23.55 31.64
N ALA A 449 -4.13 -23.40 31.37
CA ALA A 449 -3.63 -23.08 30.03
C ALA A 449 -3.98 -24.16 29.00
N GLN A 450 -3.93 -25.44 29.38
CA GLN A 450 -4.36 -26.55 28.52
C GLN A 450 -5.84 -26.46 28.16
N GLU A 451 -6.70 -26.19 29.14
CA GLU A 451 -8.13 -26.09 28.92
C GLU A 451 -8.50 -24.85 28.13
N ALA A 452 -7.85 -23.72 28.38
CA ALA A 452 -8.03 -22.49 27.59
C ALA A 452 -7.66 -22.69 26.10
N LEU A 453 -6.58 -23.42 25.81
CA LEU A 453 -6.21 -23.77 24.43
C LEU A 453 -7.23 -24.71 23.78
N ARG A 454 -7.80 -25.68 24.53
CA ARG A 454 -8.88 -26.54 24.01
C ARG A 454 -10.15 -25.74 23.73
N ALA A 455 -10.58 -24.92 24.68
CA ALA A 455 -11.79 -24.12 24.60
C ALA A 455 -11.73 -23.14 23.42
N SER A 456 -10.66 -22.37 23.29
CA SER A 456 -10.44 -21.46 22.15
C SER A 456 -10.39 -22.18 20.81
N THR A 457 -9.75 -23.36 20.76
CA THR A 457 -9.72 -24.17 19.52
C THR A 457 -11.13 -24.65 19.16
N ALA A 458 -11.92 -25.12 20.13
CA ALA A 458 -13.31 -25.53 19.90
C ALA A 458 -14.19 -24.34 19.46
N GLU A 459 -13.98 -23.17 20.04
CA GLU A 459 -14.70 -21.94 19.70
C GLU A 459 -14.46 -21.52 18.25
N VAL A 460 -13.20 -21.50 17.77
CA VAL A 460 -12.93 -21.11 16.38
C VAL A 460 -13.45 -22.14 15.36
N ILE A 461 -13.50 -23.42 15.74
CA ILE A 461 -14.14 -24.48 14.94
C ILE A 461 -15.65 -24.23 14.85
N ALA A 462 -16.30 -23.88 15.97
CA ALA A 462 -17.72 -23.53 15.98
C ALA A 462 -18.03 -22.29 15.14
N ARG A 463 -17.09 -21.35 15.01
CA ARG A 463 -17.16 -20.19 14.09
C ARG A 463 -16.91 -20.56 12.62
N GLY A 464 -16.61 -21.83 12.32
CA GLY A 464 -16.50 -22.37 10.96
C GLY A 464 -15.10 -22.36 10.35
N THR A 465 -14.03 -22.15 11.14
CA THR A 465 -12.68 -22.15 10.56
C THR A 465 -12.24 -23.51 10.03
N CYS A 466 -11.49 -23.52 8.92
CA CYS A 466 -10.86 -24.72 8.38
C CYS A 466 -9.32 -24.71 8.52
N GLY A 467 -8.75 -23.66 9.12
CA GLY A 467 -7.32 -23.50 9.32
C GLY A 467 -6.91 -22.18 9.95
N VAL A 468 -5.62 -21.84 9.85
CA VAL A 468 -5.03 -20.58 10.35
C VAL A 468 -4.11 -19.95 9.29
N PRO A 469 -3.85 -18.63 9.34
CA PRO A 469 -4.49 -17.64 10.21
C PRO A 469 -5.97 -17.43 9.83
N ALA A 470 -6.77 -17.08 10.83
CA ALA A 470 -8.20 -16.81 10.70
C ALA A 470 -8.53 -15.56 11.51
N PHE A 471 -9.37 -14.70 10.95
CA PHE A 471 -9.73 -13.38 11.49
C PHE A 471 -11.24 -13.32 11.69
N TRP A 472 -11.68 -13.00 12.89
CA TRP A 472 -13.09 -12.84 13.23
C TRP A 472 -13.41 -11.36 13.45
N VAL A 473 -14.32 -10.80 12.66
CA VAL A 473 -14.81 -9.42 12.83
C VAL A 473 -16.17 -9.48 13.50
N ASP A 474 -16.22 -9.23 14.81
CA ASP A 474 -17.43 -9.42 15.63
C ASP A 474 -18.58 -8.48 15.27
N GLY A 475 -18.26 -7.22 14.96
CA GLY A 475 -19.24 -6.19 14.64
C GLY A 475 -19.84 -6.28 13.24
N GLU A 476 -19.30 -7.12 12.34
CA GLU A 476 -19.79 -7.18 10.96
C GLU A 476 -21.18 -7.82 10.90
N ARG A 477 -22.11 -7.13 10.24
CA ARG A 477 -23.47 -7.63 9.97
C ARG A 477 -23.59 -7.95 8.49
N TRP A 478 -24.19 -9.09 8.17
CA TRP A 478 -24.38 -9.51 6.80
C TRP A 478 -25.62 -10.39 6.66
N VAL A 479 -26.12 -10.51 5.43
CA VAL A 479 -27.27 -11.35 5.08
C VAL A 479 -26.78 -12.47 4.17
N ASP A 480 -27.18 -13.71 4.44
CA ASP A 480 -26.84 -14.85 3.58
C ASP A 480 -27.74 -14.92 2.33
N ASP A 481 -27.48 -15.90 1.48
CA ASP A 481 -28.22 -16.15 0.24
C ASP A 481 -29.69 -16.56 0.48
N GLN A 482 -30.04 -16.95 1.70
CA GLN A 482 -31.40 -17.27 2.13
C GLN A 482 -32.13 -16.07 2.76
N GLY A 483 -31.48 -14.90 2.81
CA GLY A 483 -32.05 -13.70 3.41
C GLY A 483 -31.96 -13.66 4.94
N LYS A 484 -31.21 -14.56 5.58
CA LYS A 484 -31.03 -14.59 7.03
C LYS A 484 -29.90 -13.64 7.43
N ALA A 485 -30.18 -12.79 8.42
CA ALA A 485 -29.18 -11.88 9.00
C ALA A 485 -28.26 -12.60 9.97
N HIS A 486 -26.98 -12.24 9.94
CA HIS A 486 -25.90 -12.76 10.78
C HIS A 486 -25.09 -11.61 11.38
N GLN A 487 -24.51 -11.86 12.55
CA GLN A 487 -23.54 -10.99 13.21
C GLN A 487 -22.24 -11.77 13.42
N GLY A 488 -21.12 -11.10 13.18
CA GLY A 488 -19.81 -11.72 13.17
C GLY A 488 -19.51 -12.36 11.81
N ARG A 489 -18.28 -12.17 11.33
CA ARG A 489 -17.82 -12.76 10.07
C ARG A 489 -16.39 -13.27 10.17
N LEU A 490 -16.19 -14.49 9.68
CA LEU A 490 -14.88 -15.15 9.61
C LEU A 490 -14.19 -14.89 8.27
N TYR A 491 -12.93 -14.49 8.28
CA TYR A 491 -12.04 -14.44 7.12
C TYR A 491 -10.87 -15.39 7.34
N TRP A 492 -10.53 -16.20 6.34
CA TRP A 492 -9.46 -17.20 6.45
C TRP A 492 -8.34 -16.87 5.46
N GLY A 493 -7.10 -16.85 5.96
CA GLY A 493 -5.91 -16.52 5.16
C GLY A 493 -5.44 -15.07 5.30
N GLN A 494 -4.12 -14.87 5.25
CA GLN A 494 -3.49 -13.55 5.28
C GLN A 494 -3.80 -12.71 4.02
N ASP A 495 -4.08 -13.40 2.92
CA ASP A 495 -4.48 -12.89 1.62
C ASP A 495 -5.93 -12.37 1.59
N ARG A 496 -6.62 -12.35 2.73
CA ARG A 496 -7.96 -11.75 2.90
C ARG A 496 -7.97 -10.53 3.83
N MET A 497 -6.80 -10.04 4.23
CA MET A 497 -6.67 -8.91 5.17
C MET A 497 -7.33 -7.62 4.69
N HIS A 498 -7.38 -7.38 3.38
CA HIS A 498 -8.10 -6.23 2.81
C HIS A 498 -9.63 -6.32 3.02
N PHE A 499 -10.19 -7.54 3.12
CA PHE A 499 -11.59 -7.71 3.51
C PHE A 499 -11.80 -7.43 5.00
N VAL A 500 -10.89 -7.92 5.85
CA VAL A 500 -10.92 -7.67 7.30
C VAL A 500 -10.88 -6.17 7.57
N GLU A 501 -9.96 -5.46 6.91
CA GLU A 501 -9.83 -4.00 7.02
C GLU A 501 -11.09 -3.27 6.58
N ALA A 502 -11.60 -3.58 5.38
CA ALA A 502 -12.80 -2.96 4.86
C ALA A 502 -14.00 -3.18 5.81
N SER A 503 -14.17 -4.39 6.34
CA SER A 503 -15.22 -4.71 7.30
C SER A 503 -15.07 -3.92 8.61
N LEU A 504 -13.86 -3.79 9.15
CA LEU A 504 -13.64 -2.99 10.36
C LEU A 504 -13.92 -1.50 10.13
N ILE A 505 -13.53 -0.96 8.97
CA ILE A 505 -13.85 0.42 8.58
C ILE A 505 -15.37 0.60 8.46
N ALA A 506 -16.07 -0.34 7.84
CA ALA A 506 -17.53 -0.31 7.71
C ALA A 506 -18.21 -0.31 9.08
N VAL A 507 -17.77 -1.20 9.98
CA VAL A 507 -18.27 -1.27 11.36
C VAL A 507 -18.02 0.04 12.11
N LYS A 508 -16.80 0.58 12.06
CA LYS A 508 -16.44 1.85 12.71
C LYS A 508 -17.32 3.01 12.23
N ARG A 509 -17.61 3.05 10.92
CA ARG A 509 -18.42 4.10 10.30
C ARG A 509 -19.93 3.88 10.42
N GLY A 510 -20.37 2.70 10.86
CA GLY A 510 -21.79 2.33 10.84
C GLY A 510 -22.38 2.34 9.43
N CYS A 511 -21.59 1.97 8.41
CA CYS A 511 -21.97 2.02 7.01
C CYS A 511 -21.91 0.64 6.35
N ASP A 512 -22.48 0.51 5.15
CA ASP A 512 -22.35 -0.72 4.36
C ASP A 512 -20.92 -0.88 3.82
N TYR A 513 -20.51 -2.13 3.57
CA TYR A 513 -19.20 -2.44 2.99
C TYR A 513 -18.92 -1.66 1.71
N ALA A 514 -19.93 -1.48 0.85
CA ALA A 514 -19.81 -0.76 -0.41
C ALA A 514 -19.53 0.76 -0.23
N GLN A 515 -19.86 1.30 0.94
CA GLN A 515 -19.68 2.71 1.31
C GLN A 515 -18.31 2.98 1.94
N VAL A 516 -17.50 1.95 2.21
CA VAL A 516 -16.12 2.11 2.68
C VAL A 516 -15.33 2.81 1.57
N PRO A 517 -14.76 4.00 1.79
CA PRO A 517 -14.06 4.72 0.73
C PRO A 517 -12.79 3.97 0.30
N ASN A 518 -12.44 4.10 -0.98
CA ASN A 518 -11.19 3.63 -1.56
C ASN A 518 -10.92 2.12 -1.35
N LEU A 519 -11.93 1.26 -1.53
CA LEU A 519 -11.76 -0.20 -1.32
C LEU A 519 -10.60 -0.81 -2.11
N ALA A 520 -10.34 -0.30 -3.32
CA ALA A 520 -9.27 -0.78 -4.17
C ALA A 520 -7.86 -0.52 -3.58
N SER A 521 -7.68 0.53 -2.77
CA SER A 521 -6.38 0.85 -2.16
C SER A 521 -6.06 -0.03 -0.95
N LEU A 522 -7.05 -0.73 -0.40
CA LEU A 522 -6.85 -1.68 0.72
C LEU A 522 -6.11 -2.95 0.25
N GLN A 523 -6.14 -3.25 -1.05
CA GLN A 523 -5.27 -4.24 -1.66
C GLN A 523 -3.92 -3.60 -1.98
N LEU A 524 -2.97 -3.77 -1.07
CA LEU A 524 -1.65 -3.16 -1.18
C LEU A 524 -0.90 -3.65 -2.43
N ARG A 525 -0.43 -2.68 -3.23
CA ARG A 525 0.46 -2.88 -4.38
C ARG A 525 1.89 -2.54 -3.98
N CYS A 526 2.85 -3.33 -4.42
CA CYS A 526 4.28 -3.01 -4.23
C CYS A 526 4.85 -2.20 -5.40
N ALA A 527 4.13 -2.07 -6.51
CA ALA A 527 4.44 -1.16 -7.61
C ALA A 527 3.20 -0.31 -7.96
N PRO A 528 2.99 0.83 -7.28
CA PRO A 528 1.81 1.66 -7.52
C PRO A 528 1.84 2.43 -8.86
N GLY A 529 2.96 2.41 -9.60
CA GLY A 529 3.19 3.21 -10.80
C GLY A 529 2.39 2.84 -12.06
N PHE A 530 2.67 3.60 -13.12
CA PHE A 530 2.11 3.46 -14.47
C PHE A 530 2.94 2.48 -15.33
N PRO A 531 2.36 1.86 -16.38
CA PRO A 531 3.03 0.81 -17.13
C PRO A 531 4.28 1.35 -17.83
N VAL A 532 5.39 0.67 -17.58
CA VAL A 532 6.67 0.95 -18.24
C VAL A 532 6.73 0.16 -19.56
N GLY A 533 6.07 0.68 -20.62
CA GLY A 533 6.08 0.11 -21.97
C GLY A 533 4.98 -0.92 -22.30
N GLN A 534 5.03 -1.51 -23.50
CA GLN A 534 4.04 -2.50 -23.97
C GLN A 534 4.09 -3.79 -23.14
N LYS A 535 2.92 -4.19 -22.62
CA LYS A 535 2.74 -5.38 -21.78
C LYS A 535 1.84 -6.40 -22.46
N ARG A 536 2.11 -7.67 -22.21
CA ARG A 536 1.20 -8.78 -22.57
C ARG A 536 0.87 -9.59 -21.33
N VAL A 537 -0.42 -9.83 -21.12
CA VAL A 537 -0.95 -10.68 -20.05
C VAL A 537 -1.64 -11.88 -20.68
N GLU A 538 -1.06 -13.07 -20.55
CA GLU A 538 -1.74 -14.31 -20.90
C GLU A 538 -2.73 -14.68 -19.79
N PHE A 539 -3.99 -14.97 -20.16
CA PHE A 539 -5.05 -15.39 -19.25
C PHE A 539 -5.53 -16.81 -19.59
N TRP A 540 -5.07 -17.77 -18.78
CA TRP A 540 -5.35 -19.19 -18.93
C TRP A 540 -6.64 -19.55 -18.20
N HIS A 541 -7.61 -20.13 -18.91
CA HIS A 541 -8.94 -20.35 -18.35
C HIS A 541 -9.66 -21.59 -18.91
N ASP A 542 -10.64 -22.04 -18.14
CA ASP A 542 -11.68 -22.99 -18.55
C ASP A 542 -13.02 -22.47 -18.01
N PHE A 543 -14.07 -22.49 -18.84
CA PHE A 543 -15.41 -22.02 -18.45
C PHE A 543 -16.00 -22.78 -17.26
N SER A 544 -15.48 -23.97 -16.93
CA SER A 544 -15.91 -24.80 -15.81
C SER A 544 -15.38 -24.34 -14.45
N SER A 545 -14.50 -23.33 -14.41
CA SER A 545 -13.94 -22.82 -13.16
C SER A 545 -14.65 -21.54 -12.68
N PRO A 546 -15.22 -21.53 -11.46
CA PRO A 546 -15.85 -20.33 -10.91
C PRO A 546 -14.83 -19.22 -10.65
N TRP A 547 -13.62 -19.59 -10.22
CA TRP A 547 -12.54 -18.64 -10.01
C TRP A 547 -12.06 -18.02 -11.32
N ALA A 548 -12.12 -18.76 -12.44
CA ALA A 548 -11.74 -18.22 -13.74
C ALA A 548 -12.79 -17.23 -14.25
N PHE A 549 -14.08 -17.45 -13.93
CA PHE A 549 -15.13 -16.47 -14.16
C PHE A 549 -14.85 -15.16 -13.40
N LEU A 550 -14.57 -15.23 -12.10
CA LEU A 550 -14.20 -14.03 -11.33
C LEU A 550 -12.96 -13.33 -11.90
N GLY A 551 -11.88 -14.07 -12.19
CA GLY A 551 -10.68 -13.48 -12.80
C GLY A 551 -10.96 -12.81 -14.14
N TRP A 552 -11.81 -13.43 -14.99
CA TRP A 552 -12.21 -12.86 -16.28
C TRP A 552 -12.96 -11.53 -16.13
N THR A 553 -13.86 -11.41 -15.15
CA THR A 553 -14.62 -10.15 -14.92
C THR A 553 -13.72 -8.95 -14.62
N GLN A 554 -12.47 -9.16 -14.20
CA GLN A 554 -11.54 -8.09 -13.85
C GLN A 554 -10.59 -7.68 -14.98
N LEU A 555 -10.58 -8.40 -16.12
CA LEU A 555 -9.64 -8.13 -17.21
C LEU A 555 -9.87 -6.76 -17.88
N ASP A 556 -11.12 -6.34 -18.04
CA ASP A 556 -11.42 -5.01 -18.58
C ASP A 556 -11.02 -3.89 -17.62
N ARG A 557 -11.18 -4.10 -16.31
CA ARG A 557 -10.68 -3.20 -15.27
C ARG A 557 -9.16 -3.06 -15.35
N LEU A 558 -8.44 -4.18 -15.52
CA LEU A 558 -7.00 -4.18 -15.68
C LEU A 558 -6.57 -3.30 -16.88
N LYS A 559 -7.23 -3.45 -18.04
CA LYS A 559 -6.94 -2.63 -19.23
C LYS A 559 -7.25 -1.15 -19.00
N ARG A 560 -8.37 -0.82 -18.35
CA ARG A 560 -8.69 0.60 -18.06
C ARG A 560 -7.71 1.23 -17.08
N GLN A 561 -7.24 0.46 -16.09
CA GLN A 561 -6.31 0.94 -15.08
C GLN A 561 -4.90 1.22 -15.62
N PHE A 562 -4.45 0.42 -16.59
CA PHE A 562 -3.10 0.51 -17.14
C PHE A 562 -3.03 1.03 -18.58
N GLY A 563 -4.17 1.29 -19.22
CA GLY A 563 -4.22 1.87 -20.55
C GLY A 563 -4.06 0.86 -21.70
N PRO A 564 -4.02 1.37 -22.94
CA PRO A 564 -4.10 0.57 -24.16
C PRO A 564 -2.87 -0.29 -24.45
N ASP A 565 -1.74 -0.02 -23.80
CA ASP A 565 -0.48 -0.76 -23.98
C ASP A 565 -0.48 -2.14 -23.32
N VAL A 566 -1.55 -2.51 -22.59
CA VAL A 566 -1.75 -3.84 -22.02
C VAL A 566 -2.58 -4.71 -22.96
N GLU A 567 -1.90 -5.64 -23.64
CA GLU A 567 -2.51 -6.70 -24.44
C GLU A 567 -2.93 -7.87 -23.54
N ILE A 568 -4.20 -8.27 -23.59
CA ILE A 568 -4.69 -9.48 -22.91
C ILE A 568 -4.86 -10.61 -23.93
N VAL A 569 -4.16 -11.72 -23.73
CA VAL A 569 -4.20 -12.90 -24.59
C VAL A 569 -4.98 -14.01 -23.89
N MET A 570 -6.18 -14.29 -24.39
CA MET A 570 -7.04 -15.35 -23.85
C MET A 570 -6.53 -16.73 -24.28
N LYS A 571 -6.24 -17.62 -23.31
CA LYS A 571 -5.72 -18.97 -23.54
C LYS A 571 -6.71 -20.02 -22.99
N PRO A 572 -7.73 -20.44 -23.77
CA PRO A 572 -8.66 -21.48 -23.34
C PRO A 572 -7.96 -22.84 -23.28
N ILE A 573 -8.13 -23.56 -22.17
CA ILE A 573 -7.59 -24.91 -21.95
C ILE A 573 -8.67 -25.85 -21.44
N LEU A 574 -8.43 -27.15 -21.56
CA LEU A 574 -9.29 -28.17 -20.95
C LEU A 574 -8.74 -28.54 -19.57
N VAL A 575 -9.29 -27.94 -18.50
CA VAL A 575 -8.77 -28.13 -17.13
C VAL A 575 -8.85 -29.58 -16.67
N GLY A 576 -9.86 -30.33 -17.12
CA GLY A 576 -9.96 -31.76 -16.80
C GLY A 576 -8.83 -32.60 -17.42
N ALA A 577 -8.26 -32.19 -18.56
CA ALA A 577 -7.07 -32.83 -19.13
C ALA A 577 -5.80 -32.42 -18.37
N LEU A 578 -5.68 -31.14 -18.02
CA LEU A 578 -4.62 -30.64 -17.14
C LEU A 578 -4.57 -31.43 -15.82
N PHE A 579 -5.71 -31.57 -15.13
CA PHE A 579 -5.79 -32.27 -13.85
C PHE A 579 -5.36 -33.73 -13.94
N ARG A 580 -5.74 -34.46 -15.00
CA ARG A 580 -5.26 -35.83 -15.22
C ARG A 580 -3.75 -35.89 -15.35
N GLU A 581 -3.15 -34.97 -16.11
CA GLU A 581 -1.71 -34.97 -16.35
C GLU A 581 -0.92 -34.63 -15.08
N VAL A 582 -1.33 -33.62 -14.33
CA VAL A 582 -0.62 -33.20 -13.11
C VAL A 582 -0.98 -34.02 -11.87
N GLY A 583 -1.84 -35.04 -12.01
CA GLY A 583 -2.30 -35.89 -10.90
C GLY A 583 -3.17 -35.15 -9.88
N ALA A 584 -3.95 -34.16 -10.32
CA ALA A 584 -4.95 -33.48 -9.49
C ALA A 584 -6.31 -34.19 -9.55
N PRO A 585 -7.14 -34.09 -8.49
CA PRO A 585 -8.53 -34.56 -8.56
C PRO A 585 -9.30 -33.84 -9.66
N ASN A 586 -10.03 -34.58 -10.50
CA ASN A 586 -10.88 -34.00 -11.55
C ASN A 586 -11.96 -33.04 -10.99
N LEU A 587 -12.36 -33.25 -9.72
CA LEU A 587 -13.27 -32.39 -8.97
C LEU A 587 -12.59 -31.98 -7.65
N PRO A 588 -11.83 -30.87 -7.62
CA PRO A 588 -11.03 -30.50 -6.46
C PRO A 588 -11.82 -30.38 -5.15
N MET A 589 -13.05 -29.86 -5.20
CA MET A 589 -13.90 -29.70 -4.01
C MET A 589 -14.31 -31.02 -3.35
N ALA A 590 -14.43 -32.10 -4.13
CA ALA A 590 -14.76 -33.41 -3.58
C ALA A 590 -13.63 -33.97 -2.70
N ALA A 591 -12.42 -33.44 -2.84
CA ALA A 591 -11.26 -33.77 -2.02
C ALA A 591 -11.07 -32.79 -0.83
N MET A 592 -12.05 -31.94 -0.51
CA MET A 592 -11.99 -30.98 0.59
C MET A 592 -12.98 -31.34 1.71
N SER A 593 -12.63 -31.02 2.96
CA SER A 593 -13.56 -31.09 4.09
C SER A 593 -14.77 -30.17 3.89
N GLN A 594 -15.87 -30.44 4.59
CA GLN A 594 -17.07 -29.60 4.54
C GLN A 594 -16.76 -28.16 4.96
N ALA A 595 -16.07 -27.95 6.09
CA ALA A 595 -15.69 -26.62 6.57
C ALA A 595 -14.89 -25.81 5.53
N LYS A 596 -13.99 -26.47 4.79
CA LYS A 596 -13.22 -25.80 3.72
C LYS A 596 -14.09 -25.46 2.51
N ARG A 597 -15.05 -26.31 2.15
CA ARG A 597 -16.03 -26.02 1.09
C ARG A 597 -16.90 -24.82 1.45
N ASP A 598 -17.38 -24.76 2.69
CA ASP A 598 -18.22 -23.66 3.19
C ASP A 598 -17.45 -22.32 3.15
N ILE A 599 -16.20 -22.31 3.64
CA ILE A 599 -15.32 -21.14 3.52
C ILE A 599 -15.08 -20.77 2.05
N MET A 600 -14.84 -21.73 1.16
CA MET A 600 -14.60 -21.45 -0.26
C MET A 600 -15.82 -20.78 -0.93
N HIS A 601 -17.04 -21.23 -0.61
CA HIS A 601 -18.27 -20.60 -1.10
C HIS A 601 -18.46 -19.19 -0.52
N LYS A 602 -18.21 -19.01 0.77
CA LYS A 602 -18.24 -17.69 1.41
C LYS A 602 -17.22 -16.75 0.77
N ASP A 603 -15.99 -17.20 0.56
CA ASP A 603 -14.89 -16.42 0.00
C ASP A 603 -15.22 -15.95 -1.42
N MET A 604 -15.84 -16.80 -2.24
CA MET A 604 -16.39 -16.41 -3.55
C MET A 604 -17.36 -15.21 -3.42
N GLY A 605 -18.27 -15.28 -2.45
CA GLY A 605 -19.22 -14.20 -2.16
C GLY A 605 -18.54 -12.92 -1.67
N ASP A 606 -17.48 -13.02 -0.87
CA ASP A 606 -16.68 -11.87 -0.45
C ASP A 606 -15.98 -11.18 -1.63
N TRP A 607 -15.40 -11.95 -2.55
CA TRP A 607 -14.81 -11.41 -3.77
C TRP A 607 -15.82 -10.75 -4.69
N ILE A 608 -17.01 -11.35 -4.88
CA ILE A 608 -18.10 -10.74 -5.66
C ILE A 608 -18.51 -9.41 -5.02
N ARG A 609 -18.76 -9.40 -3.70
CA ARG A 609 -19.09 -8.18 -2.95
C ARG A 609 -18.01 -7.12 -3.12
N HIS A 610 -16.74 -7.48 -3.01
CA HIS A 610 -15.62 -6.57 -3.11
C HIS A 610 -15.51 -5.94 -4.51
N TRP A 611 -15.51 -6.76 -5.56
CA TRP A 611 -15.40 -6.27 -6.93
C TRP A 611 -16.61 -5.42 -7.35
N ASN A 612 -17.83 -5.81 -6.95
CA ASN A 612 -19.02 -5.01 -7.21
C ASN A 612 -18.98 -3.66 -6.49
N SER A 613 -18.47 -3.63 -5.26
CA SER A 613 -18.30 -2.40 -4.49
C SER A 613 -17.25 -1.48 -5.13
N ILE A 614 -16.10 -2.01 -5.58
CA ILE A 614 -15.10 -1.24 -6.32
C ILE A 614 -15.68 -0.70 -7.62
N ASN A 615 -16.42 -1.51 -8.36
CA ASN A 615 -17.06 -1.09 -9.60
C ASN A 615 -18.04 0.08 -9.35
N GLN A 616 -18.87 -0.01 -8.29
CA GLN A 616 -19.76 1.08 -7.88
C GLN A 616 -18.99 2.37 -7.56
N GLN A 617 -17.89 2.28 -6.82
CA GLN A 617 -17.05 3.44 -6.48
C GLN A 617 -16.37 4.08 -7.69
N ARG A 618 -16.16 3.30 -8.75
CA ARG A 618 -15.56 3.75 -10.01
C ARG A 618 -16.62 4.05 -11.08
N GLY A 619 -17.84 4.42 -10.70
CA GLY A 619 -18.87 4.87 -11.66
C GLY A 619 -19.56 3.76 -12.44
N SER A 620 -19.49 2.51 -11.97
CA SER A 620 -20.21 1.35 -12.54
C SER A 620 -19.93 1.10 -14.02
N HIS A 621 -18.67 1.26 -14.43
CA HIS A 621 -18.24 1.03 -15.81
C HIS A 621 -18.43 -0.44 -16.27
N ASP A 622 -18.34 -1.40 -15.35
CA ASP A 622 -18.55 -2.82 -15.65
C ASP A 622 -19.96 -3.27 -15.30
N LYS A 623 -20.42 -4.36 -15.94
CA LYS A 623 -21.59 -5.09 -15.46
C LYS A 623 -21.29 -5.63 -14.05
N PRO A 624 -22.19 -5.46 -13.06
CA PRO A 624 -22.07 -6.15 -11.78
C PRO A 624 -21.87 -7.66 -11.97
N VAL A 625 -20.95 -8.22 -11.21
CA VAL A 625 -20.70 -9.65 -11.15
C VAL A 625 -21.90 -10.28 -10.48
N GLU A 626 -22.66 -11.04 -11.27
CA GLU A 626 -23.74 -11.90 -10.83
C GLU A 626 -23.23 -13.33 -10.97
N MET A 627 -23.45 -14.17 -9.96
CA MET A 627 -22.98 -15.55 -10.01
C MET A 627 -23.99 -16.47 -9.32
N HIS A 628 -24.32 -17.55 -10.00
CA HIS A 628 -25.16 -18.62 -9.50
C HIS A 628 -24.39 -19.94 -9.58
N TRP A 629 -24.52 -20.74 -8.53
CA TRP A 629 -23.97 -22.07 -8.56
C TRP A 629 -24.75 -22.93 -9.57
N PRO A 630 -24.07 -23.60 -10.53
CA PRO A 630 -24.76 -24.34 -11.57
C PRO A 630 -25.49 -25.56 -10.99
N THR A 631 -26.68 -25.85 -11.50
CA THR A 631 -27.46 -27.03 -11.07
C THR A 631 -26.82 -28.34 -11.52
N GLN A 632 -26.00 -28.30 -12.57
CA GLN A 632 -25.18 -29.42 -13.03
C GLN A 632 -23.70 -29.08 -12.85
N PHE A 633 -23.04 -29.76 -11.92
CA PHE A 633 -21.62 -29.60 -11.64
C PHE A 633 -20.93 -30.96 -11.46
N PRO A 634 -19.72 -31.21 -12.02
CA PRO A 634 -18.88 -30.29 -12.78
C PRO A 634 -19.41 -29.98 -14.19
N ILE A 635 -19.14 -28.76 -14.67
CA ILE A 635 -19.51 -28.32 -16.02
C ILE A 635 -18.55 -28.95 -17.04
N ARG A 636 -19.08 -29.61 -18.07
CA ARG A 636 -18.27 -30.11 -19.20
C ARG A 636 -18.23 -29.07 -20.32
N THR A 637 -17.05 -28.55 -20.62
CA THR A 637 -16.83 -27.39 -21.50
C THR A 637 -16.09 -27.63 -22.84
N PRO A 638 -15.77 -28.85 -23.33
CA PRO A 638 -14.99 -28.98 -24.58
C PRO A 638 -15.60 -28.27 -25.81
N THR A 639 -16.93 -28.33 -26.00
CA THR A 639 -17.59 -27.63 -27.13
C THR A 639 -17.50 -26.12 -26.94
N ALA A 640 -17.81 -25.61 -25.75
CA ALA A 640 -17.71 -24.18 -25.40
C ALA A 640 -16.29 -23.63 -25.62
N LEU A 641 -15.26 -24.33 -25.13
CA LEU A 641 -13.85 -23.95 -25.32
C LEU A 641 -13.46 -23.86 -26.79
N ARG A 642 -13.91 -24.82 -27.62
CA ARG A 642 -13.64 -24.80 -29.05
C ARG A 642 -14.41 -23.69 -29.77
N CYS A 643 -15.62 -23.36 -29.33
CA CYS A 643 -16.35 -22.19 -29.85
C CYS A 643 -15.58 -20.90 -29.57
N ALA A 644 -15.00 -20.73 -28.37
CA ALA A 644 -14.15 -19.59 -28.04
C ALA A 644 -12.84 -19.54 -28.85
N ILE A 645 -12.29 -20.69 -29.28
CA ILE A 645 -11.15 -20.73 -30.20
C ILE A 645 -11.55 -20.27 -31.61
N VAL A 646 -12.75 -20.64 -32.07
CA VAL A 646 -13.26 -20.22 -33.39
C VAL A 646 -13.59 -18.73 -33.42
N ASP A 647 -14.22 -18.23 -32.36
CA ASP A 647 -14.55 -16.82 -32.19
C ASP A 647 -14.31 -16.38 -30.74
N PRO A 648 -13.16 -15.72 -30.46
CA PRO A 648 -12.81 -15.24 -29.12
C PRO A 648 -13.84 -14.27 -28.52
N ASN A 649 -14.63 -13.57 -29.35
CA ASN A 649 -15.66 -12.63 -28.87
C ASN A 649 -16.81 -13.34 -28.15
N LEU A 650 -16.93 -14.66 -28.26
CA LEU A 650 -17.93 -15.45 -27.54
C LEU A 650 -17.56 -15.70 -26.07
N THR A 651 -16.31 -15.42 -25.67
CA THR A 651 -15.82 -15.68 -24.31
C THR A 651 -16.72 -15.08 -23.21
N PRO A 652 -17.16 -13.81 -23.29
CA PRO A 652 -18.12 -13.25 -22.32
C PRO A 652 -19.43 -14.02 -22.26
N LEU A 653 -20.01 -14.38 -23.41
CA LEU A 653 -21.27 -15.12 -23.47
C LEU A 653 -21.14 -16.50 -22.83
N LEU A 654 -20.06 -17.21 -23.12
CA LEU A 654 -19.80 -18.57 -22.63
C LEU A 654 -19.56 -18.63 -21.13
N PHE A 655 -18.81 -17.66 -20.58
CA PHE A 655 -18.66 -17.50 -19.13
C PHE A 655 -20.00 -17.25 -18.45
N ARG A 656 -20.80 -16.32 -19.00
CA ARG A 656 -22.13 -16.00 -18.47
C ARG A 656 -23.13 -17.15 -18.61
N ALA A 657 -23.05 -17.95 -19.67
CA ALA A 657 -23.83 -19.18 -19.80
C ALA A 657 -23.60 -20.12 -18.60
N CYS A 658 -22.34 -20.31 -18.22
CA CYS A 658 -21.97 -21.20 -17.12
C CYS A 658 -22.35 -20.65 -15.74
N TRP A 659 -22.09 -19.38 -15.47
CA TRP A 659 -22.09 -18.83 -14.11
C TRP A 659 -23.18 -17.79 -13.82
N GLU A 660 -23.79 -17.19 -14.84
CA GLU A 660 -24.89 -16.22 -14.67
C GLU A 660 -26.25 -16.81 -15.06
N ARG A 661 -26.28 -17.65 -16.10
CA ARG A 661 -27.53 -18.09 -16.74
C ARG A 661 -27.87 -19.55 -16.48
N ASN A 662 -26.98 -20.29 -15.81
CA ASN A 662 -27.14 -21.71 -15.52
C ASN A 662 -27.50 -22.55 -16.77
N VAL A 663 -26.90 -22.21 -17.92
CA VAL A 663 -27.09 -22.94 -19.18
C VAL A 663 -26.30 -24.25 -19.11
N ASN A 664 -26.92 -25.37 -19.50
CA ASN A 664 -26.22 -26.63 -19.65
C ASN A 664 -25.33 -26.61 -20.91
N VAL A 665 -24.14 -26.04 -20.82
CA VAL A 665 -23.19 -25.92 -21.95
C VAL A 665 -22.62 -27.27 -22.44
N SER A 666 -22.91 -28.37 -21.74
CA SER A 666 -22.56 -29.72 -22.16
C SER A 666 -23.56 -30.33 -23.13
N ASP A 667 -24.76 -29.74 -23.23
CA ASP A 667 -25.77 -30.04 -24.24
C ASP A 667 -25.60 -29.06 -25.40
N ASP A 668 -25.16 -29.57 -26.54
CA ASP A 668 -24.93 -28.80 -27.76
C ASP A 668 -26.21 -28.04 -28.19
N LYS A 669 -27.42 -28.60 -27.96
CA LYS A 669 -28.67 -27.90 -28.29
C LYS A 669 -28.90 -26.70 -27.40
N ALA A 670 -28.78 -26.86 -26.08
CA ALA A 670 -28.94 -25.78 -25.12
C ALA A 670 -27.89 -24.67 -25.32
N LEU A 671 -26.64 -25.06 -25.61
CA LEU A 671 -25.56 -24.12 -25.93
C LEU A 671 -25.86 -23.35 -27.23
N ALA A 672 -26.34 -24.04 -28.27
CA ALA A 672 -26.71 -23.39 -29.53
C ALA A 672 -27.88 -22.42 -29.35
N GLU A 673 -28.95 -22.82 -28.65
CA GLU A 673 -30.09 -21.93 -28.39
C GLU A 673 -29.66 -20.65 -27.68
N TYR A 674 -28.80 -20.76 -26.66
CA TYR A 674 -28.26 -19.60 -25.96
C TYR A 674 -27.37 -18.72 -26.85
N LEU A 675 -26.43 -19.29 -27.61
CA LEU A 675 -25.54 -18.53 -28.50
C LEU A 675 -26.32 -17.85 -29.64
N ALA A 676 -27.39 -18.48 -30.13
CA ALA A 676 -28.26 -17.88 -31.14
C ALA A 676 -28.94 -16.60 -30.64
N THR A 677 -29.23 -16.47 -29.34
CA THR A 677 -29.78 -15.23 -28.76
C THR A 677 -28.84 -14.03 -28.90
N ALA A 678 -27.54 -14.27 -29.10
CA ALA A 678 -26.53 -13.24 -29.35
C ALA A 678 -26.26 -13.02 -30.85
N GLY A 679 -27.07 -13.59 -31.74
CA GLY A 679 -26.93 -13.44 -33.19
C GLY A 679 -25.90 -14.36 -33.84
N CYS A 680 -25.39 -15.37 -33.13
CA CYS A 680 -24.40 -16.30 -33.69
C CYS A 680 -25.04 -17.31 -34.65
N ASN A 681 -24.41 -17.56 -35.81
CA ASN A 681 -24.74 -18.70 -36.66
C ASN A 681 -24.13 -19.99 -36.06
N THR A 682 -24.90 -20.65 -35.21
CA THR A 682 -24.44 -21.79 -34.39
C THR A 682 -24.06 -23.02 -35.22
N ASP A 683 -24.77 -23.26 -36.34
CA ASP A 683 -24.46 -24.38 -37.24
C ASP A 683 -23.05 -24.24 -37.83
N THR A 684 -22.69 -23.04 -38.27
CA THR A 684 -21.36 -22.77 -38.84
C THR A 684 -20.30 -22.80 -37.74
N LEU A 685 -20.59 -22.23 -36.58
CA LEU A 685 -19.71 -22.22 -35.42
C LEU A 685 -19.37 -23.65 -34.96
N PHE A 686 -20.36 -24.51 -34.78
CA PHE A 686 -20.17 -25.86 -34.25
C PHE A 686 -19.45 -26.78 -35.25
N LYS A 687 -19.72 -26.62 -36.55
CA LYS A 687 -18.95 -27.28 -37.61
C LYS A 687 -17.48 -26.90 -37.54
N LYS A 688 -17.15 -25.60 -37.43
CA LYS A 688 -15.77 -25.11 -37.26
C LYS A 688 -15.14 -25.61 -35.96
N ALA A 689 -15.86 -25.54 -34.85
CA ALA A 689 -15.40 -25.98 -33.52
C ALA A 689 -15.10 -27.49 -33.48
N SER A 690 -15.74 -28.28 -34.35
CA SER A 690 -15.54 -29.72 -34.43
C SER A 690 -14.41 -30.15 -35.37
N THR A 691 -13.79 -29.22 -36.09
CA THR A 691 -12.69 -29.51 -37.02
C THR A 691 -11.46 -30.09 -36.28
N PRO A 692 -10.66 -30.96 -36.93
CA PRO A 692 -9.42 -31.47 -36.36
C PRO A 692 -8.47 -30.35 -35.90
N GLN A 693 -8.40 -29.26 -36.65
CA GLN A 693 -7.53 -28.11 -36.37
C GLN A 693 -7.88 -27.43 -35.05
N VAL A 694 -9.17 -27.13 -34.80
CA VAL A 694 -9.60 -26.48 -33.55
C VAL A 694 -9.47 -27.42 -32.35
N LYS A 695 -9.76 -28.71 -32.54
CA LYS A 695 -9.52 -29.74 -31.50
C LYS A 695 -8.04 -29.81 -31.13
N GLU A 696 -7.15 -29.75 -32.13
CA GLU A 696 -5.72 -29.76 -31.90
C GLU A 696 -5.24 -28.48 -31.23
N GLN A 697 -5.72 -27.31 -31.63
CA GLN A 697 -5.40 -26.05 -30.96
C GLN A 697 -5.75 -26.07 -29.45
N LEU A 698 -6.88 -26.67 -29.07
CA LEU A 698 -7.23 -26.83 -27.65
C LEU A 698 -6.28 -27.78 -26.91
N ARG A 699 -5.82 -28.85 -27.58
CA ARG A 699 -4.80 -29.76 -27.02
C ARG A 699 -3.46 -29.05 -26.86
N THR A 700 -3.00 -28.33 -27.89
CA THR A 700 -1.78 -27.52 -27.84
C THR A 700 -1.84 -26.50 -26.71
N ASN A 701 -2.93 -25.74 -26.58
CA ASN A 701 -3.09 -24.82 -25.44
C ASN A 701 -3.00 -25.58 -24.10
N THR A 702 -3.65 -26.73 -23.97
CA THR A 702 -3.60 -27.50 -22.72
C THR A 702 -2.19 -28.02 -22.44
N GLN A 703 -1.45 -28.43 -23.46
CA GLN A 703 -0.04 -28.86 -23.33
C GLN A 703 0.86 -27.69 -22.95
N ASP A 704 0.73 -26.53 -23.60
CA ASP A 704 1.45 -25.30 -23.24
C ASP A 704 1.24 -24.94 -21.75
N ALA A 705 0.01 -25.14 -21.22
CA ALA A 705 -0.29 -24.91 -19.81
C ALA A 705 0.42 -25.89 -18.89
N ILE A 706 0.46 -27.19 -19.26
CA ILE A 706 1.20 -28.23 -18.54
C ILE A 706 2.69 -27.87 -18.51
N ASP A 707 3.26 -27.52 -19.66
CA ASP A 707 4.68 -27.18 -19.82
C ASP A 707 5.05 -25.90 -19.06
N ALA A 708 4.13 -24.93 -18.99
CA ALA A 708 4.28 -23.73 -18.18
C ALA A 708 4.20 -23.99 -16.65
N GLY A 709 3.81 -25.19 -16.22
CA GLY A 709 3.68 -25.55 -14.81
C GLY A 709 2.38 -25.07 -14.16
N ILE A 710 1.33 -24.84 -14.94
CA ILE A 710 0.00 -24.47 -14.44
C ILE A 710 -0.60 -25.66 -13.69
N CYS A 711 -1.21 -25.43 -12.53
CA CYS A 711 -1.91 -26.48 -11.76
C CYS A 711 -3.43 -26.26 -11.65
N GLY A 712 -3.95 -25.18 -12.26
CA GLY A 712 -5.36 -24.81 -12.22
C GLY A 712 -5.64 -23.48 -12.92
N VAL A 713 -6.90 -23.06 -12.94
CA VAL A 713 -7.34 -21.81 -13.60
C VAL A 713 -8.21 -20.95 -12.66
N PRO A 714 -8.12 -19.61 -12.73
CA PRO A 714 -7.37 -18.84 -13.72
C PRO A 714 -5.87 -18.83 -13.40
N SER A 715 -5.06 -18.75 -14.44
CA SER A 715 -3.61 -18.54 -14.31
C SER A 715 -3.15 -17.45 -15.27
N TYR A 716 -2.11 -16.72 -14.87
CA TYR A 716 -1.61 -15.56 -15.58
C TYR A 716 -0.11 -15.67 -15.84
N ARG A 717 0.34 -15.07 -16.94
CA ARG A 717 1.74 -14.72 -17.20
C ARG A 717 1.81 -13.30 -17.74
N VAL A 718 2.80 -12.53 -17.28
CA VAL A 718 2.99 -11.14 -17.70
C VAL A 718 4.33 -11.02 -18.44
N PHE A 719 4.34 -10.26 -19.52
CA PHE A 719 5.52 -10.09 -20.38
C PHE A 719 5.76 -8.63 -20.75
N ASP A 720 7.03 -8.28 -20.88
CA ASP A 720 7.52 -7.02 -21.43
C ASP A 720 7.83 -7.19 -22.93
N LYS A 721 7.45 -6.20 -23.73
CA LYS A 721 7.96 -6.08 -25.10
C LYS A 721 9.39 -5.54 -25.07
N THR A 722 10.33 -6.28 -25.66
CA THR A 722 11.72 -5.86 -25.86
C THR A 722 12.09 -5.92 -27.34
N ASP A 723 13.25 -5.38 -27.73
CA ASP A 723 13.78 -5.48 -29.09
C ASP A 723 13.96 -6.94 -29.55
N GLN A 724 14.14 -7.87 -28.61
CA GLN A 724 14.30 -9.29 -28.86
C GLN A 724 12.98 -10.09 -28.77
N GLY A 725 11.84 -9.41 -28.57
CA GLY A 725 10.52 -10.02 -28.44
C GLY A 725 9.96 -9.94 -27.01
N TRP A 726 9.00 -10.83 -26.71
CA TRP A 726 8.30 -10.85 -25.42
C TRP A 726 9.12 -11.59 -24.35
N VAL A 727 9.42 -10.91 -23.24
CA VAL A 727 10.19 -11.45 -22.11
C VAL A 727 9.30 -11.57 -20.89
N ASN A 728 9.26 -12.74 -20.25
CA ASN A 728 8.45 -12.96 -19.05
C ASN A 728 8.95 -12.10 -17.88
N CYS A 729 8.05 -11.32 -17.26
CA CYS A 729 8.35 -10.42 -16.13
C CYS A 729 8.61 -11.18 -14.82
N ALA A 730 8.13 -12.41 -14.71
CA ALA A 730 8.32 -13.29 -13.55
C ALA A 730 9.01 -14.60 -13.96
N PRO A 731 10.28 -14.58 -14.42
CA PRO A 731 10.92 -15.77 -14.99
C PRO A 731 11.22 -16.86 -13.94
N GLU A 732 11.30 -16.51 -12.65
CA GLU A 732 11.56 -17.47 -11.56
C GLU A 732 10.28 -18.15 -11.08
N SER A 733 9.23 -17.37 -10.81
CA SER A 733 7.95 -17.92 -10.38
C SER A 733 7.08 -18.40 -11.55
N GLY A 734 7.27 -17.83 -12.73
CA GLY A 734 6.71 -18.24 -14.02
C GLY A 734 5.24 -17.91 -14.19
N VAL A 735 4.41 -18.42 -13.28
CA VAL A 735 2.94 -18.43 -13.34
C VAL A 735 2.37 -17.81 -12.06
N ILE A 736 1.34 -17.00 -12.23
CA ILE A 736 0.52 -16.45 -11.15
C ILE A 736 -0.81 -17.20 -11.19
N TRP A 737 -1.23 -17.82 -10.09
CA TRP A 737 -2.41 -18.71 -10.07
C TRP A 737 -3.43 -18.24 -9.05
N GLY A 738 -4.69 -18.12 -9.50
CA GLY A 738 -5.80 -17.65 -8.67
C GLY A 738 -6.20 -16.21 -8.99
N GLN A 739 -7.49 -15.90 -8.85
CA GLN A 739 -8.00 -14.54 -9.03
C GLN A 739 -7.66 -13.63 -7.84
N ASP A 740 -7.38 -14.22 -6.68
CA ASP A 740 -6.90 -13.58 -5.47
C ASP A 740 -5.45 -13.09 -5.57
N GLU A 741 -4.71 -13.53 -6.58
CA GLU A 741 -3.36 -13.07 -6.92
C GLU A 741 -3.35 -11.99 -8.01
N LEU A 742 -4.52 -11.41 -8.36
CA LEU A 742 -4.60 -10.40 -9.43
C LEU A 742 -3.77 -9.15 -9.12
N VAL A 743 -3.63 -8.78 -7.85
CA VAL A 743 -2.75 -7.68 -7.42
C VAL A 743 -1.28 -7.89 -7.82
N VAL A 744 -0.81 -9.14 -7.87
CA VAL A 744 0.53 -9.47 -8.39
C VAL A 744 0.62 -9.22 -9.89
N VAL A 745 -0.43 -9.58 -10.62
CA VAL A 745 -0.51 -9.30 -12.06
C VAL A 745 -0.45 -7.80 -12.30
N GLU A 746 -1.16 -7.01 -11.49
CA GLU A 746 -1.11 -5.56 -11.52
C GLU A 746 0.30 -5.02 -11.23
N ASP A 747 0.98 -5.51 -10.19
CA ASP A 747 2.36 -5.10 -9.87
C ASP A 747 3.34 -5.39 -11.02
N LEU A 748 3.25 -6.57 -11.64
CA LEU A 748 4.10 -6.93 -12.79
C LEU A 748 3.82 -6.05 -14.02
N VAL A 749 2.55 -5.74 -14.28
CA VAL A 749 2.15 -4.80 -15.34
C VAL A 749 2.67 -3.40 -15.05
N ALA A 750 2.66 -2.97 -13.79
CA ALA A 750 3.23 -1.70 -13.33
C ALA A 750 4.77 -1.64 -13.39
N GLY A 751 5.45 -2.75 -13.71
CA GLY A 751 6.90 -2.81 -13.89
C GLY A 751 7.67 -3.40 -12.71
N TRP A 752 6.98 -3.97 -11.71
CA TRP A 752 7.65 -4.74 -10.66
C TRP A 752 8.42 -5.92 -11.28
N LYS A 753 9.72 -6.04 -10.96
CA LYS A 753 10.59 -7.12 -11.44
C LYS A 753 10.97 -8.03 -10.28
N GLU A 754 10.58 -9.29 -10.38
CA GLU A 754 10.79 -10.29 -9.32
C GLU A 754 12.27 -10.52 -8.95
N ARG A 755 13.22 -10.22 -9.87
CA ARG A 755 14.67 -10.40 -9.66
C ARG A 755 15.39 -9.22 -8.99
N GLU A 756 14.83 -8.02 -9.09
CA GLU A 756 15.51 -6.79 -8.62
C GLU A 756 15.21 -6.48 -7.15
N SER A 757 14.20 -7.14 -6.56
CA SER A 757 13.92 -7.12 -5.13
C SER A 757 14.80 -8.13 -4.38
N SER A 758 16.11 -7.88 -4.33
CA SER A 758 17.05 -8.71 -3.57
C SER A 758 17.04 -8.32 -2.09
N VAL A 759 16.20 -8.98 -1.28
CA VAL A 759 16.55 -9.20 0.12
C VAL A 759 17.56 -10.35 0.11
N GLY A 760 18.78 -10.13 0.57
CA GLY A 760 19.83 -11.16 0.57
C GLY A 760 19.39 -12.39 1.39
N GLY A 761 19.60 -13.60 0.83
CA GLY A 761 19.46 -14.87 1.58
C GLY A 761 18.52 -15.94 1.02
N TYR A 762 17.75 -15.66 -0.03
CA TYR A 762 16.61 -16.52 -0.43
C TYR A 762 16.88 -17.53 -1.57
N ASP A 763 18.10 -17.66 -2.06
CA ASP A 763 18.46 -18.68 -3.07
C ASP A 763 18.76 -20.03 -2.41
N ARG A 764 17.72 -20.73 -1.95
CA ARG A 764 17.78 -22.18 -1.71
C ARG A 764 16.73 -22.90 -2.56
N PRO A 765 17.07 -24.09 -3.12
CA PRO A 765 16.26 -24.73 -4.14
C PRO A 765 14.85 -25.08 -3.66
N ALA A 766 13.88 -24.93 -4.56
CA ALA A 766 12.47 -25.27 -4.38
C ALA A 766 12.18 -26.74 -4.00
N SER A 767 13.20 -27.59 -3.85
CA SER A 767 13.08 -28.99 -3.47
C SER A 767 12.77 -29.22 -1.98
N ARG A 768 12.77 -28.16 -1.15
CA ARG A 768 12.44 -28.24 0.29
C ARG A 768 11.14 -27.53 0.70
N LEU A 769 10.41 -26.92 -0.25
CA LEU A 769 9.09 -26.32 -0.05
C LEU A 769 7.96 -27.26 -0.47
#